data_AF-A0A0F0I2S9-F1
#
_entry.id   AF-A0A0F0I2S9-F1
#
_cell.length_a   1.000
_cell.length_b   1.000
_cell.length_c   1.000
_cell.angle_alpha   90.00
_cell.angle_beta   90.00
_cell.angle_gamma   90.00
#
_symmetry.space_group_name_H-M   'P 1'
#
loop_
_entity.id
_entity.type
_entity.pdbx_description
1 polymer ?
#
loop_
_entity_poly.entity_id
_entity_poly.type
_entity_poly.pdbx_seq_one_letter_code
_entity_poly.pdbx_strand_id
1 'polypeptide(L)'
;MNAIFERIQAIQDSLSDDALAPLKSYKYQSVDKSFISRYILKHYWNAFVELLPMWIAPNMVTLLGFMFIVGNVMLIEMLMPDLVGPGPSWLYYSFAFGMWMYSTLDNVDGKQARRTGTSSGLGELFDHGIDSLNCTLASLLETAALGFGSTNLGAWTALVPCLAMYFSTWETYHTHTLYLGYFNGPTEGLLIAIGLMVASGWYGPEIWSRPIVEFLNIPQVFGNNSVKDLWIPLLLSSFFLGHLPGCVYNVISSRRKQNLPISPIFKEWVPMIVFTGCNMAWLFSPYSRILADNRLVLYCWTISFVFGRMTTKIILAHLLRQPFPHWTILQTPLVGGAVLVNLPWIGLPGMSAWVELLYLRMYLLFAFVIYMYWAFLVINRITTFLGINCLTIRRDKSTAREQAYRDLERSYPPAESMYRSTDPAAPGMKAPDSRESAVIHAQDADELRLAQMGHKQELKRHFSVWSLIGLAANCTISWTGLGLGLITSINAGGPGALIYGFILVFILQCFLGTSLAEFVSAYPVEGGMYHWIAAIAPKRYNSLLSFLTGCSTVFGWIFTAASTNLVYASNFMALIALYHDDIKLQPWMTFVAYQVLNVLTAAVVMFGNRFIPGINKFALVYLQLAWFVITVTVAATAPTHNDSKFVFRTWMNNTGWDSNVICFITGLVNPLFALGGLDGITHITEEMPNPGRNAPLALACTLIIAFITGLSYLLSLMFSVQDWSSLADSPTGLPLAAIFGQATQSRGGAFALTFLLWIALGPCMIGSQLSTGRMLWAFARDDGLPFSKVWARVNPRFGVPLNAQLCVAVIVSLLGCIYLGSSTAFNSMLSSATTINNIAYLVPIFTNVVLNRSTMHHGPFCLPHIAGMTVNIVTVLWLVFAIVFFSFPFYMPVTTSNMNYTCVCVGGFIIIELIWWLIAGKRYSKTVQKAREEENNVMVRVDSKNL
;
A
#
# COMPACT_ATOMS: atom_id res chain seq x y z
N MET A 1 -48.52 -19.40 -7.88
CA MET A 1 -48.28 -18.60 -6.65
C MET A 1 -47.93 -19.49 -5.46
N ASN A 2 -48.70 -20.55 -5.17
CA ASN A 2 -48.39 -21.52 -4.09
C ASN A 2 -47.01 -22.19 -4.21
N ALA A 3 -46.58 -22.61 -5.40
CA ALA A 3 -45.24 -23.19 -5.61
C ALA A 3 -44.07 -22.21 -5.37
N ILE A 4 -44.31 -20.90 -5.45
CA ILE A 4 -43.31 -19.86 -5.13
C ILE A 4 -43.25 -19.65 -3.62
N PHE A 5 -44.41 -19.64 -2.94
CA PHE A 5 -44.50 -19.58 -1.49
C PHE A 5 -43.90 -20.83 -0.82
N GLU A 6 -44.18 -22.03 -1.32
CA GLU A 6 -43.55 -23.28 -0.87
C GLU A 6 -42.02 -23.26 -1.07
N ARG A 7 -41.54 -22.65 -2.16
CA ARG A 7 -40.09 -22.48 -2.38
C ARG A 7 -39.47 -21.46 -1.44
N ILE A 8 -40.15 -20.37 -1.13
CA ILE A 8 -39.68 -19.36 -0.16
C ILE A 8 -39.64 -19.96 1.24
N GLN A 9 -40.68 -20.70 1.62
CA GLN A 9 -40.76 -21.44 2.88
C GLN A 9 -39.64 -22.49 2.97
N ALA A 10 -39.45 -23.31 1.93
CA ALA A 10 -38.37 -24.29 1.89
C ALA A 10 -36.96 -23.67 1.92
N ILE A 11 -36.77 -22.48 1.34
CA ILE A 11 -35.51 -21.72 1.43
C ILE A 11 -35.29 -21.24 2.87
N GLN A 12 -36.33 -20.75 3.54
CA GLN A 12 -36.27 -20.33 4.94
C GLN A 12 -36.01 -21.51 5.88
N ASP A 13 -36.66 -22.65 5.66
CA ASP A 13 -36.49 -23.88 6.44
C ASP A 13 -35.10 -24.51 6.22
N SER A 14 -34.57 -24.44 4.98
CA SER A 14 -33.23 -24.96 4.64
C SER A 14 -32.06 -24.23 5.31
N LEU A 15 -32.31 -23.04 5.85
CA LEU A 15 -31.35 -22.19 6.58
C LEU A 15 -31.91 -21.79 7.97
N SER A 16 -32.77 -22.64 8.52
CA SER A 16 -33.15 -22.61 9.93
C SER A 16 -31.92 -22.79 10.83
N ASP A 17 -32.02 -22.33 12.08
CA ASP A 17 -30.92 -22.41 13.03
C ASP A 17 -30.50 -23.87 13.31
N ASP A 18 -31.45 -24.81 13.26
CA ASP A 18 -31.19 -26.26 13.34
C ASP A 18 -30.41 -26.78 12.13
N ALA A 19 -30.76 -26.35 10.92
CA ALA A 19 -30.04 -26.72 9.71
C ALA A 19 -28.60 -26.15 9.68
N LEU A 20 -28.38 -24.99 10.30
CA LEU A 20 -27.06 -24.34 10.39
C LEU A 20 -26.20 -24.86 11.56
N ALA A 21 -26.78 -25.62 12.50
CA ALA A 21 -26.09 -26.12 13.69
C ALA A 21 -24.74 -26.83 13.41
N PRO A 22 -24.58 -27.66 12.35
CA PRO A 22 -23.31 -28.29 12.03
C PRO A 22 -22.14 -27.32 11.86
N LEU A 23 -22.39 -26.09 11.39
CA LEU A 23 -21.37 -25.06 11.16
C LEU A 23 -20.61 -24.66 12.43
N LYS A 24 -21.25 -24.73 13.61
CA LYS A 24 -20.61 -24.39 14.90
C LYS A 24 -19.49 -25.37 15.27
N SER A 25 -19.61 -26.61 14.81
CA SER A 25 -18.64 -27.69 15.07
C SER A 25 -17.67 -27.94 13.91
N TYR A 26 -17.84 -27.21 12.81
CA TYR A 26 -17.11 -27.44 11.59
C TYR A 26 -15.62 -27.07 11.72
N LYS A 27 -14.75 -27.94 11.22
CA LYS A 27 -13.30 -27.70 11.12
C LYS A 27 -12.82 -28.10 9.74
N TYR A 28 -12.26 -27.14 9.02
CA TYR A 28 -11.65 -27.36 7.71
C TYR A 28 -10.52 -28.40 7.79
N GLN A 29 -10.51 -29.35 6.86
CA GLN A 29 -9.46 -30.36 6.72
C GLN A 29 -9.02 -30.45 5.27
N SER A 30 -7.71 -30.28 5.04
CA SER A 30 -7.10 -30.51 3.74
C SER A 30 -5.79 -31.26 3.87
N VAL A 31 -5.45 -32.01 2.82
CA VAL A 31 -4.19 -32.73 2.69
C VAL A 31 -3.51 -32.23 1.42
N ASP A 32 -2.47 -31.43 1.61
CA ASP A 32 -1.63 -30.92 0.52
C ASP A 32 -0.36 -31.76 0.37
N LYS A 33 -0.22 -32.41 -0.78
CA LYS A 33 0.92 -33.26 -1.13
C LYS A 33 1.87 -32.60 -2.14
N SER A 34 1.60 -31.37 -2.59
CA SER A 34 2.45 -30.65 -3.54
C SER A 34 3.83 -30.37 -2.95
N PHE A 35 4.87 -30.73 -3.69
CA PHE A 35 6.26 -30.42 -3.32
C PHE A 35 6.52 -28.91 -3.37
N ILE A 36 6.02 -28.23 -4.40
CA ILE A 36 6.24 -26.79 -4.59
C ILE A 36 5.55 -26.00 -3.48
N SER A 37 4.29 -26.32 -3.18
CA SER A 37 3.55 -25.71 -2.08
C SER A 37 4.29 -25.90 -0.75
N ARG A 38 4.63 -27.14 -0.41
CA ARG A 38 5.16 -27.51 0.90
C ARG A 38 6.56 -26.96 1.18
N TYR A 39 7.45 -27.02 0.19
CA TYR A 39 8.87 -26.71 0.37
C TYR A 39 9.28 -25.32 -0.14
N ILE A 40 8.55 -24.73 -1.08
CA ILE A 40 8.90 -23.43 -1.68
C ILE A 40 7.88 -22.36 -1.27
N LEU A 41 6.66 -22.44 -1.80
CA LEU A 41 5.69 -21.33 -1.72
C LEU A 41 5.12 -21.09 -0.32
N LYS A 42 5.09 -22.11 0.55
CA LYS A 42 4.67 -21.94 1.96
C LYS A 42 5.41 -20.81 2.67
N HIS A 43 6.69 -20.62 2.37
CA HIS A 43 7.54 -19.61 3.01
C HIS A 43 7.15 -18.21 2.54
N TYR A 44 6.96 -18.06 1.23
CA TYR A 44 6.44 -16.84 0.61
C TYR A 44 5.07 -16.47 1.17
N TRP A 45 4.11 -17.40 1.23
CA TRP A 45 2.78 -17.11 1.78
C TRP A 45 2.78 -16.79 3.28
N ASN A 46 3.71 -17.39 4.06
CA ASN A 46 3.87 -17.05 5.47
C ASN A 46 4.41 -15.63 5.67
N ALA A 47 5.31 -15.16 4.81
CA ALA A 47 5.75 -13.77 4.84
C ALA A 47 4.63 -12.83 4.36
N PHE A 48 3.92 -13.20 3.29
CA PHE A 48 2.87 -12.37 2.71
C PHE A 48 1.69 -12.14 3.66
N VAL A 49 1.25 -13.18 4.39
CA VAL A 49 0.12 -13.06 5.32
C VAL A 49 0.38 -12.00 6.40
N GLU A 50 1.63 -11.75 6.77
CA GLU A 50 1.99 -10.74 7.78
C GLU A 50 1.69 -9.30 7.34
N LEU A 51 1.69 -9.06 6.03
CA LEU A 51 1.34 -7.78 5.41
C LEU A 51 -0.15 -7.48 5.52
N LEU A 52 -0.99 -8.50 5.67
CA LEU A 52 -2.44 -8.33 5.73
C LEU A 52 -2.85 -7.69 7.07
N PRO A 53 -3.68 -6.62 7.04
CA PRO A 53 -4.23 -6.02 8.24
C PRO A 53 -5.06 -7.02 9.06
N MET A 54 -4.93 -6.94 10.39
CA MET A 54 -5.61 -7.84 11.33
C MET A 54 -7.13 -7.66 11.41
N TRP A 55 -7.70 -6.66 10.72
CA TRP A 55 -9.13 -6.41 10.61
C TRP A 55 -9.78 -7.05 9.37
N ILE A 56 -8.97 -7.47 8.39
CA ILE A 56 -9.45 -8.10 7.16
C ILE A 56 -9.83 -9.55 7.46
N ALA A 57 -11.07 -9.91 7.13
CA ALA A 57 -11.53 -11.29 7.21
C ALA A 57 -10.97 -12.12 6.04
N PRO A 58 -10.77 -13.44 6.21
CA PRO A 58 -10.29 -14.34 5.14
C PRO A 58 -11.03 -14.16 3.82
N ASN A 59 -12.36 -14.11 3.85
CA ASN A 59 -13.21 -13.95 2.65
C ASN A 59 -12.89 -12.69 1.82
N MET A 60 -12.46 -11.61 2.47
CA MET A 60 -12.04 -10.39 1.77
C MET A 60 -10.71 -10.61 1.04
N VAL A 61 -9.81 -11.42 1.60
CA VAL A 61 -8.54 -11.78 0.96
C VAL A 61 -8.83 -12.54 -0.35
N THR A 62 -9.68 -13.56 -0.29
CA THR A 62 -10.14 -14.32 -1.47
C THR A 62 -10.79 -13.41 -2.51
N LEU A 63 -11.70 -12.52 -2.08
CA LEU A 63 -12.39 -11.59 -2.96
C LEU A 63 -11.41 -10.66 -3.69
N LEU A 64 -10.41 -10.12 -2.98
CA LEU A 64 -9.37 -9.29 -3.59
C LEU A 64 -8.56 -10.06 -4.63
N GLY A 65 -8.27 -11.35 -4.39
CA GLY A 65 -7.65 -12.25 -5.36
C GLY A 65 -8.48 -12.35 -6.64
N PHE A 66 -9.77 -12.63 -6.50
CA PHE A 66 -10.70 -12.74 -7.63
C PHE A 66 -10.80 -11.46 -8.47
N MET A 67 -10.74 -10.29 -7.84
CA MET A 67 -10.82 -9.01 -8.56
C MET A 67 -9.66 -8.80 -9.54
N PHE A 68 -8.48 -9.42 -9.34
CA PHE A 68 -7.40 -9.40 -10.34
C PHE A 68 -7.79 -10.14 -11.62
N ILE A 69 -8.47 -11.29 -11.50
CA ILE A 69 -8.93 -12.06 -12.66
C ILE A 69 -10.03 -11.29 -13.39
N VAL A 70 -11.00 -10.75 -12.65
CA VAL A 70 -12.07 -9.91 -13.23
C VAL A 70 -11.48 -8.73 -14.01
N GLY A 71 -10.49 -8.03 -13.42
CA GLY A 71 -9.78 -6.94 -14.09
C GLY A 71 -9.10 -7.38 -15.39
N ASN A 72 -8.42 -8.53 -15.38
CA ASN A 72 -7.76 -9.05 -16.59
C ASN A 72 -8.75 -9.51 -17.68
N VAL A 73 -9.89 -10.10 -17.31
CA VAL A 73 -10.94 -10.43 -18.29
C VAL A 73 -11.56 -9.16 -18.89
N MET A 74 -11.69 -8.07 -18.11
CA MET A 74 -12.08 -6.77 -18.67
C MET A 74 -11.03 -6.21 -19.63
N LEU A 75 -9.73 -6.37 -19.33
CA LEU A 75 -8.65 -5.98 -20.23
C LEU A 75 -8.67 -6.77 -21.53
N ILE A 76 -9.00 -8.06 -21.49
CA ILE A 76 -9.23 -8.87 -22.70
C ILE A 76 -10.31 -8.22 -23.57
N GLU A 77 -11.50 -7.93 -23.02
CA GLU A 77 -12.61 -7.33 -23.77
C GLU A 77 -12.24 -5.97 -24.37
N MET A 78 -11.38 -5.19 -23.71
CA MET A 78 -10.96 -3.87 -24.18
C MET A 78 -9.84 -3.92 -25.23
N LEU A 79 -8.89 -4.87 -25.11
CA LEU A 79 -7.62 -4.83 -25.84
C LEU A 79 -7.42 -6.02 -26.79
N MET A 80 -8.07 -7.15 -26.54
CA MET A 80 -7.95 -8.38 -27.34
C MET A 80 -9.25 -9.21 -27.27
N PRO A 81 -10.39 -8.66 -27.75
CA PRO A 81 -11.68 -9.32 -27.61
C PRO A 81 -11.80 -10.61 -28.44
N ASP A 82 -10.93 -10.82 -29.43
CA ASP A 82 -10.90 -12.02 -30.29
C ASP A 82 -10.23 -13.24 -29.64
N LEU A 83 -9.50 -13.06 -28.53
CA LEU A 83 -8.69 -14.08 -27.85
C LEU A 83 -7.58 -14.70 -28.73
N VAL A 84 -7.20 -14.07 -29.84
CA VAL A 84 -6.15 -14.58 -30.74
C VAL A 84 -4.85 -13.79 -30.59
N GLY A 85 -4.94 -12.46 -30.55
CA GLY A 85 -3.78 -11.57 -30.47
C GLY A 85 -3.04 -11.35 -31.80
N PRO A 86 -1.86 -10.70 -31.78
CA PRO A 86 -1.15 -10.27 -30.58
C PRO A 86 -1.72 -8.98 -29.97
N GLY A 87 -1.97 -9.02 -28.66
CA GLY A 87 -2.16 -7.82 -27.85
C GLY A 87 -0.81 -7.21 -27.44
N PRO A 88 -0.80 -6.04 -26.77
CA PRO A 88 0.43 -5.48 -26.21
C PRO A 88 1.12 -6.46 -25.26
N SER A 89 2.44 -6.63 -25.31
CA SER A 89 3.17 -7.60 -24.47
C SER A 89 2.87 -7.50 -22.97
N TRP A 90 2.68 -6.27 -22.45
CA TRP A 90 2.34 -6.03 -21.06
C TRP A 90 0.99 -6.64 -20.64
N LEU A 91 0.07 -6.83 -21.60
CA LEU A 91 -1.23 -7.46 -21.35
C LEU A 91 -1.05 -8.91 -20.89
N TYR A 92 -0.18 -9.68 -21.55
CA TYR A 92 0.12 -11.06 -21.14
C TYR A 92 0.86 -11.12 -19.79
N TYR A 93 1.75 -10.17 -19.52
CA TYR A 93 2.36 -10.05 -18.18
C TYR A 93 1.33 -9.68 -17.11
N SER A 94 0.31 -8.88 -17.45
CA SER A 94 -0.80 -8.59 -16.54
C SER A 94 -1.62 -9.84 -16.24
N PHE A 95 -1.80 -10.74 -17.22
CA PHE A 95 -2.46 -12.04 -17.02
C PHE A 95 -1.69 -12.91 -16.03
N ALA A 96 -0.38 -13.05 -16.26
CA ALA A 96 0.52 -13.77 -15.37
C ALA A 96 0.49 -13.21 -13.94
N PHE A 97 0.58 -11.88 -13.81
CA PHE A 97 0.54 -11.20 -12.51
C PHE A 97 -0.81 -11.40 -11.81
N GLY A 98 -1.93 -11.22 -12.51
CA GLY A 98 -3.26 -11.37 -11.92
C GLY A 98 -3.52 -12.81 -11.47
N MET A 99 -3.05 -13.80 -12.23
CA MET A 99 -3.15 -15.21 -11.85
C MET A 99 -2.24 -15.56 -10.67
N TRP A 100 -1.04 -14.99 -10.61
CA TRP A 100 -0.14 -15.11 -9.46
C TRP A 100 -0.75 -14.50 -8.19
N MET A 101 -1.35 -13.30 -8.30
CA MET A 101 -1.98 -12.62 -7.17
C MET A 101 -3.25 -13.34 -6.70
N TYR A 102 -4.05 -13.86 -7.62
CA TYR A 102 -5.18 -14.74 -7.30
C TYR A 102 -4.69 -15.94 -6.47
N SER A 103 -3.73 -16.70 -6.99
CA SER A 103 -3.16 -17.88 -6.32
C SER A 103 -2.56 -17.54 -4.97
N THR A 104 -1.87 -16.39 -4.86
CA THR A 104 -1.29 -15.93 -3.59
C THR A 104 -2.36 -15.68 -2.54
N LEU A 105 -3.41 -14.93 -2.89
CA LEU A 105 -4.44 -14.49 -1.96
C LEU A 105 -5.35 -15.64 -1.53
N ASP A 106 -5.66 -16.54 -2.44
CA ASP A 106 -6.29 -17.84 -2.21
C ASP A 106 -5.52 -18.65 -1.13
N ASN A 107 -4.24 -18.91 -1.33
CA ASN A 107 -3.44 -19.68 -0.37
C ASN A 107 -3.20 -18.98 0.98
N VAL A 108 -3.36 -17.66 1.02
CA VAL A 108 -3.13 -16.83 2.20
C VAL A 108 -4.39 -16.67 3.05
N ASP A 109 -5.59 -16.82 2.51
CA ASP A 109 -6.83 -16.58 3.26
C ASP A 109 -6.98 -17.51 4.47
N GLY A 110 -6.62 -18.79 4.35
CA GLY A 110 -6.69 -19.78 5.40
C GLY A 110 -5.58 -19.57 6.42
N LYS A 111 -4.43 -19.03 5.98
CA LYS A 111 -3.37 -18.58 6.90
C LYS A 111 -3.85 -17.38 7.69
N GLN A 112 -4.53 -16.43 7.06
CA GLN A 112 -5.15 -15.29 7.72
C GLN A 112 -6.24 -15.75 8.69
N ALA A 113 -7.04 -16.75 8.33
CA ALA A 113 -8.07 -17.33 9.20
C ALA A 113 -7.46 -17.92 10.47
N ARG A 114 -6.38 -18.70 10.34
CA ARG A 114 -5.62 -19.25 11.47
C ARG A 114 -4.95 -18.16 12.31
N ARG A 115 -4.28 -17.20 11.66
CA ARG A 115 -3.62 -16.07 12.31
C ARG A 115 -4.60 -15.21 13.11
N THR A 116 -5.83 -15.08 12.63
CA THR A 116 -6.83 -14.22 13.25
C THR A 116 -7.81 -14.94 14.17
N GLY A 117 -7.82 -16.28 14.17
CA GLY A 117 -8.78 -17.10 14.91
C GLY A 117 -10.20 -17.04 14.33
N THR A 118 -10.34 -16.83 13.01
CA THR A 118 -11.63 -16.60 12.33
C THR A 118 -12.01 -17.68 11.32
N SER A 119 -11.36 -18.85 11.38
CA SER A 119 -11.75 -20.02 10.60
C SER A 119 -13.22 -20.40 10.84
N SER A 120 -13.98 -20.56 9.76
CA SER A 120 -15.40 -20.91 9.80
C SER A 120 -15.82 -21.61 8.52
N GLY A 121 -16.94 -22.35 8.55
CA GLY A 121 -17.51 -22.95 7.33
C GLY A 121 -17.95 -21.92 6.28
N LEU A 122 -18.22 -20.67 6.68
CA LEU A 122 -18.43 -19.57 5.72
C LEU A 122 -17.19 -19.31 4.87
N GLY A 123 -16.00 -19.42 5.48
CA GLY A 123 -14.72 -19.23 4.80
C GLY A 123 -14.58 -20.16 3.62
N GLU A 124 -14.77 -21.46 3.86
CA GLU A 124 -14.69 -22.47 2.80
C GLU A 124 -15.77 -22.31 1.72
N LEU A 125 -17.01 -21.99 2.10
CA LEU A 125 -18.08 -21.75 1.12
C LEU A 125 -17.76 -20.56 0.21
N PHE A 126 -17.15 -19.52 0.78
CA PHE A 126 -16.81 -18.29 0.06
C PHE A 126 -15.59 -18.51 -0.85
N ASP A 127 -14.56 -19.14 -0.31
CA ASP A 127 -13.30 -19.46 -0.97
C ASP A 127 -13.51 -20.35 -2.21
N HIS A 128 -13.99 -21.57 -1.99
CA HIS A 128 -14.27 -22.52 -3.09
C HIS A 128 -15.44 -22.07 -3.99
N GLY A 129 -16.30 -21.19 -3.49
CA GLY A 129 -17.31 -20.53 -4.31
C GLY A 129 -16.69 -19.59 -5.34
N ILE A 130 -15.67 -18.82 -4.94
CA ILE A 130 -14.88 -17.98 -5.84
C ILE A 130 -14.04 -18.83 -6.79
N ASP A 131 -13.38 -19.89 -6.32
CA ASP A 131 -12.64 -20.82 -7.19
C ASP A 131 -13.51 -21.35 -8.32
N SER A 132 -14.76 -21.66 -8.01
CA SER A 132 -15.72 -22.16 -9.00
C SER A 132 -16.09 -21.10 -10.04
N LEU A 133 -16.30 -19.83 -9.62
CA LEU A 133 -16.51 -18.74 -10.58
C LEU A 133 -15.26 -18.51 -11.44
N ASN A 134 -14.09 -18.67 -10.83
CA ASN A 134 -12.81 -18.42 -11.48
C ASN A 134 -12.45 -19.48 -12.53
N CYS A 135 -12.96 -20.70 -12.42
CA CYS A 135 -12.65 -21.81 -13.34
C CYS A 135 -12.75 -21.44 -14.83
N THR A 136 -13.79 -20.71 -15.24
CA THR A 136 -13.91 -20.31 -16.67
C THR A 136 -13.21 -18.99 -16.97
N LEU A 137 -13.17 -18.07 -16.00
CA LEU A 137 -12.65 -16.71 -16.19
C LEU A 137 -11.12 -16.67 -16.23
N ALA A 138 -10.46 -17.39 -15.33
CA ALA A 138 -9.01 -17.56 -15.34
C ALA A 138 -8.55 -18.26 -16.63
N SER A 139 -9.28 -19.27 -17.08
CA SER A 139 -8.96 -20.03 -18.30
C SER A 139 -9.22 -19.25 -19.59
N LEU A 140 -10.01 -18.18 -19.55
CA LEU A 140 -10.05 -17.21 -20.66
C LEU A 140 -8.72 -16.47 -20.79
N LEU A 141 -8.04 -16.15 -19.69
CA LEU A 141 -6.71 -15.53 -19.74
C LEU A 141 -5.69 -16.44 -20.41
N GLU A 142 -5.79 -17.74 -20.14
CA GLU A 142 -4.96 -18.75 -20.78
C GLU A 142 -5.33 -18.94 -22.26
N THR A 143 -6.63 -19.00 -22.58
CA THR A 143 -7.13 -19.06 -23.97
C THR A 143 -6.60 -17.89 -24.80
N ALA A 144 -6.61 -16.68 -24.22
CA ALA A 144 -6.07 -15.46 -24.78
C ALA A 144 -4.54 -15.50 -24.94
N ALA A 145 -3.81 -15.95 -23.91
CA ALA A 145 -2.35 -16.06 -23.96
C ALA A 145 -1.88 -17.06 -25.02
N LEU A 146 -2.59 -18.17 -25.18
CA LEU A 146 -2.26 -19.19 -26.16
C LEU A 146 -2.72 -18.87 -27.59
N GLY A 147 -3.45 -17.76 -27.75
CA GLY A 147 -3.98 -17.31 -29.05
C GLY A 147 -4.93 -18.33 -29.68
N PHE A 148 -5.80 -18.95 -28.87
CA PHE A 148 -6.72 -19.98 -29.34
C PHE A 148 -8.02 -19.41 -29.91
N GLY A 149 -8.33 -18.15 -29.61
CA GLY A 149 -9.51 -17.49 -30.11
C GLY A 149 -10.83 -18.05 -29.57
N SER A 150 -11.94 -17.49 -30.06
CA SER A 150 -13.28 -18.05 -29.89
C SER A 150 -13.50 -19.27 -30.81
N THR A 151 -12.68 -20.31 -30.63
CA THR A 151 -12.70 -21.56 -31.41
C THR A 151 -13.09 -22.76 -30.55
N ASN A 152 -13.23 -23.94 -31.16
CA ASN A 152 -13.44 -25.19 -30.41
C ASN A 152 -12.31 -25.43 -29.40
N LEU A 153 -11.07 -25.10 -29.78
CA LEU A 153 -9.89 -25.22 -28.93
C LEU A 153 -9.96 -24.26 -27.73
N GLY A 154 -10.34 -23.00 -27.97
CA GLY A 154 -10.53 -22.03 -26.91
C GLY A 154 -11.68 -22.38 -25.97
N ALA A 155 -12.80 -22.86 -26.51
CA ALA A 155 -13.94 -23.32 -25.72
C ALA A 155 -13.60 -24.50 -24.80
N TRP A 156 -12.86 -25.50 -25.30
CA TRP A 156 -12.37 -26.59 -24.45
C TRP A 156 -11.44 -26.08 -23.35
N THR A 157 -10.48 -25.23 -23.70
CA THR A 157 -9.53 -24.65 -22.74
C THR A 157 -10.25 -23.89 -21.62
N ALA A 158 -11.27 -23.12 -21.95
CA ALA A 158 -12.06 -22.35 -20.99
C ALA A 158 -12.96 -23.21 -20.07
N LEU A 159 -13.35 -24.43 -20.48
CA LEU A 159 -14.37 -25.22 -19.77
C LEU A 159 -13.83 -26.45 -19.04
N VAL A 160 -12.72 -27.05 -19.49
CA VAL A 160 -12.17 -28.28 -18.86
C VAL A 160 -11.89 -28.12 -17.36
N PRO A 161 -11.37 -27.00 -16.85
CA PRO A 161 -11.11 -26.84 -15.41
C PRO A 161 -12.35 -27.00 -14.52
N CYS A 162 -13.56 -26.77 -15.05
CA CYS A 162 -14.81 -27.05 -14.33
C CYS A 162 -14.94 -28.54 -13.95
N LEU A 163 -14.42 -29.46 -14.78
CA LEU A 163 -14.41 -30.89 -14.46
C LEU A 163 -13.56 -31.17 -13.22
N ALA A 164 -12.32 -30.67 -13.20
CA ALA A 164 -11.41 -30.87 -12.08
C ALA A 164 -12.01 -30.32 -10.77
N MET A 165 -12.53 -29.08 -10.81
CA MET A 165 -13.14 -28.43 -9.65
C MET A 165 -14.37 -29.19 -9.12
N TYR A 166 -15.24 -29.67 -10.01
CA TYR A 166 -16.42 -30.44 -9.60
C TYR A 166 -16.05 -31.73 -8.89
N PHE A 167 -15.11 -32.50 -9.43
CA PHE A 167 -14.73 -33.79 -8.85
C PHE A 167 -13.97 -33.63 -7.54
N SER A 168 -13.18 -32.56 -7.37
CA SER A 168 -12.61 -32.19 -6.06
C SER A 168 -13.67 -31.80 -5.03
N THR A 169 -14.68 -31.03 -5.46
CA THR A 169 -15.81 -30.65 -4.59
C THR A 169 -16.65 -31.87 -4.21
N TRP A 170 -16.92 -32.76 -5.17
CA TRP A 170 -17.63 -34.03 -4.96
C TRP A 170 -16.84 -34.98 -4.05
N GLU A 171 -15.52 -35.08 -4.23
CA GLU A 171 -14.65 -35.84 -3.34
C GLU A 171 -14.78 -35.32 -1.90
N THR A 172 -14.59 -34.01 -1.71
CA THR A 172 -14.66 -33.34 -0.40
C THR A 172 -16.00 -33.56 0.29
N TYR A 173 -17.11 -33.57 -0.47
CA TYR A 173 -18.44 -33.87 0.06
C TYR A 173 -18.49 -35.24 0.76
N HIS A 174 -17.87 -36.29 0.21
CA HIS A 174 -17.89 -37.65 0.78
C HIS A 174 -16.76 -37.96 1.76
N THR A 175 -15.60 -37.33 1.58
CA THR A 175 -14.41 -37.59 2.41
C THR A 175 -14.34 -36.67 3.63
N HIS A 176 -15.01 -35.51 3.57
CA HIS A 176 -14.81 -34.38 4.47
C HIS A 176 -13.35 -33.90 4.55
N THR A 177 -12.58 -34.11 3.48
CA THR A 177 -11.19 -33.70 3.37
C THR A 177 -10.87 -33.34 1.93
N LEU A 178 -10.35 -32.14 1.71
CA LEU A 178 -9.86 -31.73 0.40
C LEU A 178 -8.48 -32.33 0.14
N TYR A 179 -8.35 -33.16 -0.89
CA TYR A 179 -7.07 -33.76 -1.29
C TYR A 179 -6.45 -33.00 -2.46
N LEU A 180 -5.19 -32.58 -2.29
CA LEU A 180 -4.39 -31.97 -3.36
C LEU A 180 -3.24 -32.93 -3.71
N GLY A 181 -3.11 -33.25 -5.00
CA GLY A 181 -2.17 -34.25 -5.52
C GLY A 181 -0.69 -33.86 -5.39
N TYR A 182 0.20 -34.84 -5.63
CA TYR A 182 1.66 -34.61 -5.65
C TYR A 182 2.13 -33.80 -6.87
N PHE A 183 1.46 -34.02 -8.00
CA PHE A 183 1.72 -33.39 -9.29
C PHE A 183 0.35 -33.16 -9.94
N ASN A 184 0.20 -32.07 -10.70
CA ASN A 184 -1.10 -31.64 -11.24
C ASN A 184 -2.14 -31.24 -10.17
N GLY A 185 -1.67 -30.70 -9.04
CA GLY A 185 -2.53 -29.95 -8.12
C GLY A 185 -2.83 -28.54 -8.66
N PRO A 186 -3.73 -27.78 -8.01
CA PRO A 186 -4.05 -26.42 -8.42
C PRO A 186 -2.81 -25.52 -8.48
N THR A 187 -1.87 -25.70 -7.55
CA THR A 187 -0.61 -24.93 -7.51
C THR A 187 0.24 -25.10 -8.77
N GLU A 188 0.61 -26.34 -9.13
CA GLU A 188 1.43 -26.61 -10.31
C GLU A 188 0.72 -26.18 -11.60
N GLY A 189 -0.58 -26.47 -11.72
CA GLY A 189 -1.37 -26.07 -12.89
C GLY A 189 -1.38 -24.56 -13.09
N LEU A 190 -1.60 -23.79 -12.03
CA LEU A 190 -1.57 -22.32 -12.09
C LEU A 190 -0.17 -21.78 -12.41
N LEU A 191 0.90 -22.39 -11.87
CA LEU A 191 2.28 -21.99 -12.21
C LEU A 191 2.63 -22.26 -13.68
N ILE A 192 2.16 -23.38 -14.24
CA ILE A 192 2.32 -23.68 -15.66
C ILE A 192 1.57 -22.62 -16.48
N ALA A 193 0.31 -22.34 -16.17
CA ALA A 193 -0.48 -21.31 -16.86
C ALA A 193 0.20 -19.93 -16.81
N ILE A 194 0.71 -19.53 -15.64
CA ILE A 194 1.50 -18.28 -15.47
C ILE A 194 2.74 -18.30 -16.36
N GLY A 195 3.47 -19.42 -16.43
CA GLY A 195 4.62 -19.60 -17.31
C GLY A 195 4.27 -19.42 -18.79
N LEU A 196 3.15 -20.01 -19.24
CA LEU A 196 2.63 -19.86 -20.59
C LEU A 196 2.27 -18.39 -20.90
N MET A 197 1.67 -17.69 -19.94
CA MET A 197 1.35 -16.25 -20.07
C MET A 197 2.61 -15.39 -20.19
N VAL A 198 3.64 -15.64 -19.37
CA VAL A 198 4.93 -14.93 -19.45
C VAL A 198 5.61 -15.20 -20.79
N ALA A 199 5.63 -16.45 -21.24
CA ALA A 199 6.19 -16.81 -22.54
C ALA A 199 5.46 -16.13 -23.70
N SER A 200 4.13 -16.02 -23.63
CA SER A 200 3.32 -15.30 -24.61
C SER A 200 3.60 -13.79 -24.60
N GLY A 201 3.88 -13.20 -23.44
CA GLY A 201 4.30 -11.79 -23.34
C GLY A 201 5.66 -11.53 -23.97
N TRP A 202 6.60 -12.48 -23.86
CA TRP A 202 7.95 -12.34 -24.40
C TRP A 202 8.05 -12.65 -25.90
N TYR A 203 7.44 -13.77 -26.33
CA TYR A 203 7.59 -14.28 -27.69
C TYR A 203 6.38 -14.00 -28.60
N GLY A 204 5.27 -13.52 -28.05
CA GLY A 204 3.97 -13.43 -28.72
C GLY A 204 3.17 -14.74 -28.60
N PRO A 205 1.83 -14.68 -28.68
CA PRO A 205 0.96 -15.85 -28.63
C PRO A 205 1.13 -16.79 -29.85
N GLU A 206 1.76 -16.33 -30.94
CA GLU A 206 1.97 -17.14 -32.13
C GLU A 206 2.95 -18.30 -31.91
N ILE A 207 3.79 -18.22 -30.87
CA ILE A 207 4.75 -19.26 -30.51
C ILE A 207 4.08 -20.64 -30.34
N TRP A 208 2.84 -20.66 -29.83
CA TRP A 208 2.08 -21.88 -29.58
C TRP A 208 1.54 -22.55 -30.85
N SER A 209 1.56 -21.82 -31.96
CA SER A 209 1.15 -22.33 -33.28
C SER A 209 2.32 -22.88 -34.09
N ARG A 210 3.57 -22.65 -33.65
CA ARG A 210 4.75 -23.16 -34.35
C ARG A 210 4.99 -24.64 -34.02
N PRO A 211 5.51 -25.44 -34.95
CA PRO A 211 5.86 -26.83 -34.70
C PRO A 211 6.83 -26.96 -33.51
N ILE A 212 6.56 -27.91 -32.61
CA ILE A 212 7.39 -28.11 -31.40
C ILE A 212 8.83 -28.46 -31.77
N VAL A 213 9.05 -29.14 -32.91
CA VAL A 213 10.37 -29.53 -33.41
C VAL A 213 11.32 -28.35 -33.65
N GLU A 214 10.78 -27.14 -33.91
CA GLU A 214 11.58 -25.92 -34.05
C GLU A 214 12.23 -25.48 -32.74
N PHE A 215 11.66 -25.87 -31.59
CA PHE A 215 12.16 -25.53 -30.26
C PHE A 215 12.87 -26.71 -29.58
N LEU A 216 12.31 -27.90 -29.72
CA LEU A 216 12.80 -29.14 -29.13
C LEU A 216 13.10 -30.10 -30.28
N ASN A 217 14.37 -30.24 -30.65
CA ASN A 217 14.85 -31.04 -31.79
C ASN A 217 14.69 -32.57 -31.57
N ILE A 218 13.45 -33.02 -31.35
CA ILE A 218 13.03 -34.39 -31.04
C ILE A 218 11.87 -34.79 -31.98
N PRO A 219 12.12 -34.86 -33.30
CA PRO A 219 11.09 -35.11 -34.30
C PRO A 219 10.40 -36.48 -34.14
N GLN A 220 11.07 -37.45 -33.50
CA GLN A 220 10.50 -38.80 -33.30
C GLN A 220 9.31 -38.81 -32.34
N VAL A 221 9.19 -37.82 -31.46
CA VAL A 221 8.15 -37.74 -30.43
C VAL A 221 7.01 -36.81 -30.84
N PHE A 222 7.35 -35.63 -31.39
CA PHE A 222 6.37 -34.58 -31.64
C PHE A 222 5.96 -34.42 -33.12
N GLY A 223 6.73 -34.99 -34.06
CA GLY A 223 6.49 -34.79 -35.49
C GLY A 223 6.44 -33.30 -35.86
N ASN A 224 5.48 -32.92 -36.70
CA ASN A 224 5.20 -31.52 -37.06
C ASN A 224 4.10 -30.87 -36.20
N ASN A 225 3.71 -31.51 -35.10
CA ASN A 225 2.64 -30.98 -34.25
C ASN A 225 3.12 -29.73 -33.48
N SER A 226 2.25 -28.74 -33.38
CA SER A 226 2.40 -27.57 -32.52
C SER A 226 1.83 -27.85 -31.12
N VAL A 227 2.03 -26.91 -30.19
CA VAL A 227 1.40 -26.99 -28.86
C VAL A 227 -0.12 -26.98 -28.97
N LYS A 228 -0.68 -26.21 -29.93
CA LYS A 228 -2.11 -26.18 -30.24
C LYS A 228 -2.68 -27.56 -30.55
N ASP A 229 -1.98 -28.36 -31.34
CA ASP A 229 -2.44 -29.68 -31.81
C ASP A 229 -2.53 -30.71 -30.68
N LEU A 230 -1.62 -30.60 -29.69
CA LEU A 230 -1.53 -31.54 -28.57
C LEU A 230 -2.30 -31.08 -27.32
N TRP A 231 -2.83 -29.86 -27.32
CA TRP A 231 -3.39 -29.23 -26.13
C TRP A 231 -4.60 -29.94 -25.54
N ILE A 232 -5.62 -30.26 -26.35
CA ILE A 232 -6.82 -30.96 -25.85
C ILE A 232 -6.48 -32.37 -25.33
N PRO A 233 -5.72 -33.21 -26.08
CA PRO A 233 -5.26 -34.50 -25.56
C PRO A 233 -4.52 -34.38 -24.24
N LEU A 234 -3.66 -33.36 -24.09
CA LEU A 234 -2.91 -33.11 -22.86
C LEU A 234 -3.86 -32.77 -21.69
N LEU A 235 -4.78 -31.81 -21.87
CA LEU A 235 -5.73 -31.40 -20.85
C LEU A 235 -6.66 -32.55 -20.41
N LEU A 236 -7.22 -33.30 -21.36
CA LEU A 236 -8.12 -34.40 -21.06
C LEU A 236 -7.38 -35.57 -20.41
N SER A 237 -6.18 -35.90 -20.88
CA SER A 237 -5.36 -36.95 -20.26
C SER A 237 -4.96 -36.59 -18.83
N SER A 238 -4.59 -35.32 -18.62
CA SER A 238 -4.31 -34.76 -17.29
C SER A 238 -5.48 -34.96 -16.33
N PHE A 239 -6.71 -34.70 -16.77
CA PHE A 239 -7.92 -34.93 -15.96
C PHE A 239 -8.25 -36.42 -15.77
N PHE A 240 -8.38 -37.19 -16.85
CA PHE A 240 -8.87 -38.58 -16.80
C PHE A 240 -7.85 -39.57 -16.20
N LEU A 241 -6.55 -39.30 -16.34
CA LEU A 241 -5.48 -40.15 -15.81
C LEU A 241 -4.90 -39.59 -14.52
N GLY A 242 -4.76 -38.27 -14.41
CA GLY A 242 -4.08 -37.61 -13.29
C GLY A 242 -5.00 -37.24 -12.12
N HIS A 243 -6.25 -36.85 -12.37
CA HIS A 243 -7.13 -36.27 -11.33
C HIS A 243 -8.30 -37.16 -10.93
N LEU A 244 -9.13 -37.55 -11.91
CA LEU A 244 -10.38 -38.27 -11.68
C LEU A 244 -10.18 -39.62 -10.96
N PRO A 245 -9.19 -40.47 -11.31
CA PRO A 245 -9.00 -41.76 -10.63
C PRO A 245 -8.72 -41.60 -9.14
N GLY A 246 -7.97 -40.55 -8.75
CA GLY A 246 -7.68 -40.22 -7.36
C GLY A 246 -8.96 -39.86 -6.59
N CYS A 247 -9.77 -38.98 -7.15
CA CYS A 247 -11.07 -38.58 -6.57
C CYS A 247 -11.97 -39.80 -6.36
N VAL A 248 -12.11 -40.66 -7.38
CA VAL A 248 -12.95 -41.87 -7.32
C VAL A 248 -12.43 -42.85 -6.26
N TYR A 249 -11.12 -43.08 -6.21
CA TYR A 249 -10.51 -43.96 -5.22
C TYR A 249 -10.78 -43.49 -3.79
N ASN A 250 -10.59 -42.19 -3.53
CA ASN A 250 -10.78 -41.61 -2.20
C ASN A 250 -12.25 -41.66 -1.75
N VAL A 251 -13.21 -41.37 -2.65
CA VAL A 251 -14.65 -41.48 -2.35
C VAL A 251 -15.04 -42.94 -2.07
N ILE A 252 -14.62 -43.90 -2.91
CA ILE A 252 -14.91 -45.32 -2.70
C ILE A 252 -14.31 -45.80 -1.36
N SER A 253 -13.08 -45.40 -1.06
CA SER A 253 -12.40 -45.74 0.19
C SER A 253 -13.14 -45.17 1.40
N SER A 254 -13.56 -43.89 1.35
CA SER A 254 -14.35 -43.26 2.42
C SER A 254 -15.69 -43.98 2.65
N ARG A 255 -16.44 -44.27 1.58
CA ARG A 255 -17.74 -44.95 1.69
C ARG A 255 -17.62 -46.38 2.19
N ARG A 256 -16.58 -47.12 1.78
CA ARG A 256 -16.28 -48.46 2.33
C ARG A 256 -16.00 -48.41 3.83
N LYS A 257 -15.24 -47.43 4.30
CA LYS A 257 -14.99 -47.22 5.75
C LYS A 257 -16.27 -46.91 6.54
N GLN A 258 -17.24 -46.27 5.89
CA GLN A 258 -18.54 -45.93 6.48
C GLN A 258 -19.62 -47.01 6.27
N ASN A 259 -19.28 -48.17 5.67
CA ASN A 259 -20.22 -49.23 5.30
C ASN A 259 -21.40 -48.74 4.42
N LEU A 260 -21.16 -47.78 3.53
CA LEU A 260 -22.17 -47.22 2.62
C LEU A 260 -22.10 -47.87 1.22
N PRO A 261 -23.24 -48.01 0.51
CA PRO A 261 -23.27 -48.55 -0.85
C PRO A 261 -22.56 -47.61 -1.84
N ILE A 262 -21.87 -48.18 -2.83
CA ILE A 262 -21.09 -47.43 -3.82
C ILE A 262 -21.95 -46.99 -5.01
N SER A 263 -22.91 -47.80 -5.47
CA SER A 263 -23.69 -47.53 -6.69
C SER A 263 -24.40 -46.16 -6.75
N PRO A 264 -24.89 -45.55 -5.65
CA PRO A 264 -25.57 -44.25 -5.75
C PRO A 264 -24.67 -43.10 -6.18
N ILE A 265 -23.35 -43.18 -5.97
CA ILE A 265 -22.44 -42.05 -6.23
C ILE A 265 -22.35 -41.68 -7.70
N PHE A 266 -22.57 -42.64 -8.61
CA PHE A 266 -22.54 -42.36 -10.05
C PHE A 266 -23.74 -41.52 -10.52
N LYS A 267 -24.86 -41.53 -9.77
CA LYS A 267 -25.98 -40.61 -10.03
C LYS A 267 -25.61 -39.16 -9.72
N GLU A 268 -24.67 -38.95 -8.80
CA GLU A 268 -24.17 -37.62 -8.44
C GLU A 268 -23.29 -37.02 -9.54
N TRP A 269 -22.98 -37.77 -10.61
CA TRP A 269 -22.27 -37.23 -11.79
C TRP A 269 -23.22 -36.63 -12.83
N VAL A 270 -24.52 -36.92 -12.73
CA VAL A 270 -25.55 -36.41 -13.65
C VAL A 270 -25.50 -34.88 -13.83
N PRO A 271 -25.36 -34.04 -12.78
CA PRO A 271 -25.29 -32.60 -12.95
C PRO A 271 -24.12 -32.16 -13.83
N MET A 272 -22.96 -32.80 -13.67
CA MET A 272 -21.77 -32.50 -14.47
C MET A 272 -21.85 -33.07 -15.89
N ILE A 273 -22.45 -34.25 -16.07
CA ILE A 273 -22.71 -34.83 -17.40
C ILE A 273 -23.66 -33.92 -18.19
N VAL A 274 -24.75 -33.46 -17.57
CA VAL A 274 -25.70 -32.54 -18.19
C VAL A 274 -25.02 -31.21 -18.50
N PHE A 275 -24.28 -30.64 -17.55
CA PHE A 275 -23.54 -29.39 -17.74
C PHE A 275 -22.57 -29.49 -18.93
N THR A 276 -21.71 -30.50 -18.95
CA THR A 276 -20.72 -30.70 -20.01
C THR A 276 -21.40 -30.97 -21.35
N GLY A 277 -22.36 -31.89 -21.38
CA GLY A 277 -23.09 -32.26 -22.59
C GLY A 277 -23.85 -31.09 -23.21
N CYS A 278 -24.49 -30.23 -22.40
CA CYS A 278 -25.19 -29.05 -22.91
C CYS A 278 -24.23 -27.98 -23.41
N ASN A 279 -23.09 -27.74 -22.73
CA ASN A 279 -22.07 -26.84 -23.23
C ASN A 279 -21.52 -27.29 -24.58
N MET A 280 -21.22 -28.59 -24.72
CA MET A 280 -20.77 -29.17 -26.00
C MET A 280 -21.85 -29.05 -27.07
N ALA A 281 -23.09 -29.43 -26.76
CA ALA A 281 -24.20 -29.37 -27.70
C ALA A 281 -24.49 -27.93 -28.16
N TRP A 282 -24.28 -26.93 -27.31
CA TRP A 282 -24.48 -25.54 -27.70
C TRP A 282 -23.28 -24.97 -28.46
N LEU A 283 -22.07 -25.04 -27.90
CA LEU A 283 -20.89 -24.40 -28.50
C LEU A 283 -20.42 -25.07 -29.80
N PHE A 284 -20.55 -26.39 -29.91
CA PHE A 284 -20.05 -27.17 -31.05
C PHE A 284 -21.14 -27.52 -32.07
N SER A 285 -22.36 -27.02 -31.89
CA SER A 285 -23.39 -27.19 -32.91
C SER A 285 -23.02 -26.40 -34.17
N PRO A 286 -23.18 -26.97 -35.38
CA PRO A 286 -23.01 -26.23 -36.63
C PRO A 286 -24.03 -25.10 -36.80
N TYR A 287 -25.10 -25.09 -36.00
CA TYR A 287 -26.15 -24.06 -36.00
C TYR A 287 -25.91 -22.94 -34.99
N SER A 288 -24.89 -23.08 -34.13
CA SER A 288 -24.52 -22.07 -33.12
C SER A 288 -23.69 -20.96 -33.73
N ARG A 289 -24.00 -19.71 -33.38
CA ARG A 289 -23.22 -18.53 -33.78
C ARG A 289 -22.29 -18.02 -32.69
N ILE A 290 -22.29 -18.63 -31.50
CA ILE A 290 -21.51 -18.14 -30.35
C ILE A 290 -20.01 -18.11 -30.66
N LEU A 291 -19.44 -19.21 -31.16
CA LEU A 291 -18.02 -19.25 -31.47
C LEU A 291 -17.70 -18.43 -32.73
N ALA A 292 -18.52 -18.56 -33.77
CA ALA A 292 -18.36 -17.88 -35.05
C ALA A 292 -18.39 -16.35 -34.94
N ASP A 293 -19.26 -15.80 -34.08
CA ASP A 293 -19.42 -14.35 -33.89
C ASP A 293 -18.60 -13.83 -32.70
N ASN A 294 -17.59 -14.58 -32.26
CA ASN A 294 -16.65 -14.22 -31.20
C ASN A 294 -17.33 -13.84 -29.86
N ARG A 295 -18.21 -14.73 -29.36
CA ARG A 295 -19.00 -14.53 -28.14
C ARG A 295 -18.57 -15.42 -26.98
N LEU A 296 -17.40 -16.06 -27.06
CA LEU A 296 -16.91 -16.99 -26.04
C LEU A 296 -16.73 -16.32 -24.66
N VAL A 297 -16.26 -15.07 -24.59
CA VAL A 297 -16.07 -14.36 -23.31
C VAL A 297 -17.40 -14.15 -22.59
N LEU A 298 -18.42 -13.64 -23.30
CA LEU A 298 -19.78 -13.48 -22.79
C LEU A 298 -20.38 -14.82 -22.32
N TYR A 299 -20.13 -15.88 -23.07
CA TYR A 299 -20.56 -17.23 -22.71
C TYR A 299 -19.89 -17.71 -21.42
N CYS A 300 -18.58 -17.55 -21.27
CA CYS A 300 -17.84 -17.94 -20.07
C CYS A 300 -18.25 -17.17 -18.82
N TRP A 301 -18.60 -15.88 -18.94
CA TRP A 301 -19.24 -15.11 -17.87
C TRP A 301 -20.58 -15.68 -17.44
N THR A 302 -21.37 -16.16 -18.38
CA THR A 302 -22.67 -16.77 -18.07
C THR A 302 -22.47 -18.09 -17.35
N ILE A 303 -21.57 -18.93 -17.89
CA ILE A 303 -21.29 -20.26 -17.37
C ILE A 303 -20.57 -20.23 -16.02
N SER A 304 -19.76 -19.19 -15.71
CA SER A 304 -19.13 -19.05 -14.40
C SER A 304 -20.17 -19.05 -13.28
N PHE A 305 -21.26 -18.27 -13.40
CA PHE A 305 -22.33 -18.24 -12.41
C PHE A 305 -23.10 -19.56 -12.32
N VAL A 306 -23.31 -20.24 -13.45
CA VAL A 306 -24.04 -21.51 -13.52
C VAL A 306 -23.24 -22.61 -12.82
N PHE A 307 -21.95 -22.71 -13.14
CA PHE A 307 -21.02 -23.66 -12.54
C PHE A 307 -20.77 -23.33 -11.07
N GLY A 308 -20.49 -22.06 -10.75
CA GLY A 308 -20.34 -21.59 -9.37
C GLY A 308 -21.57 -21.89 -8.51
N ARG A 309 -22.78 -21.78 -9.06
CA ARG A 309 -23.99 -22.17 -8.32
C ARG A 309 -24.04 -23.67 -8.08
N MET A 310 -23.64 -24.48 -9.06
CA MET A 310 -23.65 -25.94 -8.95
C MET A 310 -22.71 -26.41 -7.83
N THR A 311 -21.46 -25.95 -7.83
CA THR A 311 -20.46 -26.32 -6.82
C THR A 311 -20.81 -25.77 -5.44
N THR A 312 -21.23 -24.51 -5.33
CA THR A 312 -21.63 -23.93 -4.03
C THR A 312 -22.84 -24.61 -3.40
N LYS A 313 -23.75 -25.22 -4.18
CA LYS A 313 -24.78 -26.11 -3.61
C LYS A 313 -24.15 -27.34 -2.95
N ILE A 314 -23.18 -27.96 -3.59
CA ILE A 314 -22.51 -29.16 -3.08
C ILE A 314 -21.73 -28.81 -1.80
N ILE A 315 -20.98 -27.69 -1.82
CA ILE A 315 -20.23 -27.20 -0.66
C ILE A 315 -21.17 -26.89 0.50
N LEU A 316 -22.27 -26.17 0.25
CA LEU A 316 -23.26 -25.88 1.29
C LEU A 316 -23.90 -27.18 1.84
N ALA A 317 -24.24 -28.14 0.99
CA ALA A 317 -24.79 -29.42 1.42
C ALA A 317 -23.78 -30.20 2.28
N HIS A 318 -22.50 -30.19 1.91
CA HIS A 318 -21.41 -30.76 2.70
C HIS A 318 -21.33 -30.10 4.09
N LEU A 319 -21.25 -28.77 4.14
CA LEU A 319 -21.10 -28.00 5.38
C LEU A 319 -22.30 -28.18 6.33
N LEU A 320 -23.51 -28.30 5.77
CA LEU A 320 -24.75 -28.50 6.52
C LEU A 320 -25.12 -29.97 6.71
N ARG A 321 -24.30 -30.92 6.23
CA ARG A 321 -24.57 -32.37 6.25
C ARG A 321 -25.92 -32.75 5.63
N GLN A 322 -26.30 -32.07 4.56
CA GLN A 322 -27.52 -32.32 3.80
C GLN A 322 -27.27 -33.30 2.64
N PRO A 323 -28.31 -33.93 2.09
CA PRO A 323 -28.19 -34.80 0.92
C PRO A 323 -27.60 -34.10 -0.31
N PHE A 324 -26.94 -34.87 -1.17
CA PHE A 324 -26.27 -34.36 -2.36
C PHE A 324 -27.25 -33.63 -3.30
N PRO A 325 -26.95 -32.40 -3.75
CA PRO A 325 -27.82 -31.65 -4.64
C PRO A 325 -27.64 -32.09 -6.10
N HIS A 326 -28.71 -32.58 -6.72
CA HIS A 326 -28.67 -33.10 -8.10
C HIS A 326 -29.05 -32.07 -9.18
N TRP A 327 -29.52 -30.88 -8.81
CA TRP A 327 -29.94 -29.86 -9.78
C TRP A 327 -29.80 -28.43 -9.25
N THR A 328 -29.52 -27.50 -10.15
CA THR A 328 -29.64 -26.06 -9.92
C THR A 328 -30.50 -25.44 -11.00
N ILE A 329 -31.35 -24.47 -10.62
CA ILE A 329 -32.23 -23.78 -11.58
C ILE A 329 -31.46 -23.07 -12.69
N LEU A 330 -30.20 -22.71 -12.42
CA LEU A 330 -29.33 -22.11 -13.42
C LEU A 330 -28.96 -23.06 -14.54
N GLN A 331 -29.07 -24.38 -14.40
CA GLN A 331 -28.85 -25.30 -15.53
C GLN A 331 -30.02 -25.32 -16.52
N THR A 332 -31.23 -24.91 -16.11
CA THR A 332 -32.41 -25.00 -16.97
C THR A 332 -32.27 -24.17 -18.26
N PRO A 333 -31.81 -22.90 -18.23
CA PRO A 333 -31.59 -22.17 -19.48
C PRO A 333 -30.38 -22.67 -20.29
N LEU A 334 -29.38 -23.32 -19.67
CA LEU A 334 -28.30 -24.02 -20.39
C LEU A 334 -28.85 -25.18 -21.23
N VAL A 335 -29.69 -26.03 -20.63
CA VAL A 335 -30.39 -27.10 -21.36
C VAL A 335 -31.28 -26.51 -22.45
N GLY A 336 -32.01 -25.44 -22.12
CA GLY A 336 -32.87 -24.73 -23.07
C GLY A 336 -32.09 -24.24 -24.30
N GLY A 337 -30.97 -23.55 -24.11
CA GLY A 337 -30.15 -23.06 -25.21
C GLY A 337 -29.56 -24.19 -26.06
N ALA A 338 -29.07 -25.25 -25.41
CA ALA A 338 -28.56 -26.44 -26.10
C ALA A 338 -29.64 -27.12 -26.96
N VAL A 339 -30.87 -27.22 -26.48
CA VAL A 339 -32.01 -27.75 -27.26
C VAL A 339 -32.39 -26.80 -28.39
N LEU A 340 -32.57 -25.51 -28.10
CA LEU A 340 -33.04 -24.51 -29.04
C LEU A 340 -32.10 -24.33 -30.25
N VAL A 341 -30.78 -24.34 -30.02
CA VAL A 341 -29.80 -24.25 -31.12
C VAL A 341 -29.85 -25.49 -32.02
N ASN A 342 -30.16 -26.66 -31.47
CA ASN A 342 -30.13 -27.93 -32.18
C ASN A 342 -31.50 -28.36 -32.76
N LEU A 343 -32.54 -27.53 -32.67
CA LEU A 343 -33.83 -27.77 -33.31
C LEU A 343 -33.74 -28.13 -34.82
N PRO A 344 -32.80 -27.59 -35.62
CA PRO A 344 -32.63 -27.99 -37.02
C PRO A 344 -32.35 -29.48 -37.23
N TRP A 345 -31.73 -30.17 -36.26
CA TRP A 345 -31.49 -31.62 -36.37
C TRP A 345 -32.77 -32.45 -36.44
N ILE A 346 -33.89 -31.92 -35.95
CA ILE A 346 -35.21 -32.57 -35.97
C ILE A 346 -36.19 -31.89 -36.94
N GLY A 347 -35.68 -31.09 -37.88
CA GLY A 347 -36.47 -30.47 -38.95
C GLY A 347 -37.23 -29.20 -38.56
N LEU A 348 -36.94 -28.62 -37.38
CA LEU A 348 -37.52 -27.35 -36.93
C LEU A 348 -36.63 -26.15 -37.30
N PRO A 349 -37.18 -24.93 -37.46
CA PRO A 349 -36.39 -23.76 -37.82
C PRO A 349 -35.36 -23.42 -36.74
N GLY A 350 -34.12 -23.14 -37.16
CA GLY A 350 -33.03 -22.75 -36.27
C GLY A 350 -33.17 -21.32 -35.74
N MET A 351 -32.50 -21.04 -34.61
CA MET A 351 -32.45 -19.68 -34.08
C MET A 351 -31.60 -18.77 -34.97
N SER A 352 -32.02 -17.52 -35.13
CA SER A 352 -31.17 -16.50 -35.75
C SER A 352 -30.06 -16.07 -34.78
N ALA A 353 -28.93 -15.58 -35.31
CA ALA A 353 -27.80 -15.11 -34.52
C ALA A 353 -28.19 -14.06 -33.47
N TRP A 354 -29.12 -13.17 -33.82
CA TRP A 354 -29.64 -12.16 -32.91
C TRP A 354 -30.45 -12.76 -31.76
N VAL A 355 -31.32 -13.74 -32.04
CA VAL A 355 -32.12 -14.42 -31.00
C VAL A 355 -31.21 -15.19 -30.06
N GLU A 356 -30.21 -15.90 -30.59
CA GLU A 356 -29.23 -16.63 -29.78
C GLU A 356 -28.42 -15.70 -28.87
N LEU A 357 -27.94 -14.57 -29.40
CA LEU A 357 -27.22 -13.56 -28.60
C LEU A 357 -28.12 -12.92 -27.53
N LEU A 358 -29.38 -12.61 -27.88
CA LEU A 358 -30.35 -12.09 -26.91
C LEU A 358 -30.61 -13.11 -25.80
N TYR A 359 -30.81 -14.38 -26.15
CA TYR A 359 -30.99 -15.46 -25.20
C TYR A 359 -29.79 -15.56 -24.25
N LEU A 360 -28.57 -15.51 -24.76
CA LEU A 360 -27.35 -15.55 -23.94
C LEU A 360 -27.25 -14.33 -23.00
N ARG A 361 -27.57 -13.13 -23.46
CA ARG A 361 -27.56 -11.91 -22.61
C ARG A 361 -28.61 -11.95 -21.51
N MET A 362 -29.82 -12.40 -21.83
CA MET A 362 -30.89 -12.60 -20.85
C MET A 362 -30.52 -13.69 -19.85
N TYR A 363 -29.86 -14.75 -20.32
CA TYR A 363 -29.37 -15.81 -19.46
C TYR A 363 -28.27 -15.33 -18.52
N LEU A 364 -27.30 -14.53 -18.98
CA LEU A 364 -26.30 -13.89 -18.12
C LEU A 364 -26.96 -13.07 -17.01
N LEU A 365 -27.90 -12.19 -17.37
CA LEU A 365 -28.61 -11.36 -16.40
C LEU A 365 -29.36 -12.22 -15.37
N PHE A 366 -30.07 -13.25 -15.84
CA PHE A 366 -30.75 -14.20 -14.96
C PHE A 366 -29.78 -14.93 -14.03
N ALA A 367 -28.68 -15.48 -14.58
CA ALA A 367 -27.68 -16.21 -13.82
C ALA A 367 -27.02 -15.34 -12.74
N PHE A 368 -26.64 -14.11 -13.11
CA PHE A 368 -26.09 -13.12 -12.19
C PHE A 368 -27.06 -12.79 -11.05
N VAL A 369 -28.29 -12.39 -11.37
CA VAL A 369 -29.29 -11.97 -10.38
C VAL A 369 -29.59 -13.12 -9.40
N ILE A 370 -29.82 -14.33 -9.91
CA ILE A 370 -30.14 -15.49 -9.07
C ILE A 370 -28.95 -15.91 -8.22
N TYR A 371 -27.73 -15.90 -8.76
CA TYR A 371 -26.52 -16.20 -8.01
C TYR A 371 -26.29 -15.18 -6.89
N MET A 372 -26.36 -13.88 -7.21
CA MET A 372 -26.12 -12.80 -6.23
C MET A 372 -27.19 -12.76 -5.15
N TYR A 373 -28.46 -12.96 -5.51
CA TYR A 373 -29.54 -13.08 -4.54
C TYR A 373 -29.30 -14.25 -3.57
N TRP A 374 -28.94 -15.42 -4.10
CA TRP A 374 -28.63 -16.58 -3.28
C TRP A 374 -27.41 -16.35 -2.38
N ALA A 375 -26.32 -15.80 -2.92
CA ALA A 375 -25.10 -15.53 -2.18
C ALA A 375 -25.36 -14.55 -1.03
N PHE A 376 -26.07 -13.45 -1.30
CA PHE A 376 -26.46 -12.48 -0.28
C PHE A 376 -27.27 -13.13 0.85
N LEU A 377 -28.28 -13.93 0.50
CA LEU A 377 -29.15 -14.60 1.47
C LEU A 377 -28.37 -15.58 2.35
N VAL A 378 -27.58 -16.47 1.74
CA VAL A 378 -26.82 -17.50 2.48
C VAL A 378 -25.73 -16.87 3.34
N ILE A 379 -24.95 -15.93 2.79
CA ILE A 379 -23.90 -15.24 3.56
C ILE A 379 -24.54 -14.50 4.73
N ASN A 380 -25.65 -13.78 4.53
CA ASN A 380 -26.31 -13.05 5.61
C ASN A 380 -26.86 -13.98 6.71
N ARG A 381 -27.44 -15.13 6.33
CA ARG A 381 -27.92 -16.12 7.30
C ARG A 381 -26.78 -16.76 8.10
N ILE A 382 -25.71 -17.20 7.42
CA ILE A 382 -24.56 -17.81 8.09
C ILE A 382 -23.83 -16.80 9.00
N THR A 383 -23.62 -15.57 8.53
CA THR A 383 -22.98 -14.51 9.34
C THR A 383 -23.80 -14.14 10.57
N THR A 384 -25.13 -14.04 10.43
CA THR A 384 -26.05 -13.82 11.54
C THR A 384 -25.99 -14.96 12.55
N PHE A 385 -26.05 -16.22 12.07
CA PHE A 385 -26.04 -17.41 12.92
C PHE A 385 -24.71 -17.61 13.67
N LEU A 386 -23.57 -17.38 13.00
CA LEU A 386 -22.24 -17.51 13.59
C LEU A 386 -21.79 -16.26 14.37
N GLY A 387 -22.52 -15.15 14.26
CA GLY A 387 -22.17 -13.87 14.88
C GLY A 387 -20.84 -13.29 14.35
N ILE A 388 -20.59 -13.41 13.04
CA ILE A 388 -19.38 -12.91 12.37
C ILE A 388 -19.74 -11.91 11.27
N ASN A 389 -18.80 -11.06 10.86
CA ASN A 389 -18.95 -10.25 9.66
C ASN A 389 -18.32 -11.00 8.47
N CYS A 390 -18.85 -10.82 7.26
CA CYS A 390 -18.35 -11.53 6.07
C CYS A 390 -16.96 -11.05 5.64
N LEU A 391 -16.77 -9.73 5.51
CA LEU A 391 -15.56 -9.15 4.90
C LEU A 391 -14.62 -8.45 5.91
N THR A 392 -15.04 -8.33 7.16
CA THR A 392 -14.26 -7.69 8.24
C THR A 392 -14.27 -8.55 9.49
N ILE A 393 -13.33 -8.35 10.39
CA ILE A 393 -13.31 -9.01 11.69
C ILE A 393 -14.02 -8.12 12.71
N ARG A 394 -14.90 -8.73 13.51
CA ARG A 394 -15.70 -8.06 14.53
C ARG A 394 -14.79 -7.47 15.62
N ARG A 395 -15.05 -6.22 16.04
CA ARG A 395 -14.16 -5.43 16.92
C ARG A 395 -13.95 -6.09 18.29
N ASP A 396 -15.01 -6.60 18.89
CA ASP A 396 -15.01 -7.34 20.15
C ASP A 396 -14.04 -8.53 20.14
N LYS A 397 -14.07 -9.35 19.09
CA LYS A 397 -13.11 -10.45 18.91
C LYS A 397 -11.68 -9.96 18.67
N SER A 398 -11.51 -8.86 17.93
CA SER A 398 -10.19 -8.24 17.72
C SER A 398 -9.59 -7.77 19.05
N THR A 399 -10.38 -7.12 19.89
CA THR A 399 -9.97 -6.58 21.19
C THR A 399 -9.68 -7.69 22.20
N ALA A 400 -10.54 -8.71 22.31
CA ALA A 400 -10.31 -9.86 23.20
C ALA A 400 -9.02 -10.62 22.84
N ARG A 401 -8.70 -10.72 21.54
CA ARG A 401 -7.45 -11.33 21.07
C ARG A 401 -6.23 -10.47 21.37
N GLU A 402 -6.30 -9.16 21.13
CA GLU A 402 -5.23 -8.22 21.52
C GLU A 402 -4.94 -8.29 23.02
N GLN A 403 -5.99 -8.45 23.83
CA GLN A 403 -5.85 -8.65 25.27
C GLN A 403 -5.17 -9.98 25.60
N ALA A 404 -5.59 -11.09 24.98
CA ALA A 404 -4.95 -12.39 25.16
C ALA A 404 -3.47 -12.41 24.71
N TYR A 405 -3.11 -11.71 23.63
CA TYR A 405 -1.70 -11.56 23.21
C TYR A 405 -0.88 -10.77 24.24
N ARG A 406 -1.43 -9.68 24.77
CA ARG A 406 -0.78 -8.91 25.84
C ARG A 406 -0.62 -9.74 27.12
N ASP A 407 -1.60 -10.59 27.44
CA ASP A 407 -1.53 -11.49 28.59
C ASP A 407 -0.49 -12.60 28.38
N LEU A 408 -0.35 -13.13 27.15
CA LEU A 408 0.71 -14.08 26.77
C LEU A 408 2.11 -13.45 26.81
N GLU A 409 2.28 -12.22 26.31
CA GLU A 409 3.54 -11.46 26.39
C GLU A 409 3.94 -11.18 27.84
N ARG A 410 2.97 -10.95 28.74
CA ARG A 410 3.22 -10.85 30.18
C ARG A 410 3.60 -12.18 30.82
N SER A 411 3.10 -13.29 30.29
CA SER A 411 3.36 -14.64 30.81
C SER A 411 4.73 -15.18 30.40
N TYR A 412 5.27 -14.70 29.27
CA TYR A 412 6.57 -15.10 28.73
C TYR A 412 7.37 -13.88 28.26
N PRO A 413 8.01 -13.13 29.18
CA PRO A 413 8.89 -12.05 28.79
C PRO A 413 10.09 -12.59 27.95
N PRO A 414 10.64 -11.78 27.02
CA PRO A 414 11.82 -12.15 26.24
C PRO A 414 13.00 -12.56 27.14
N ALA A 415 13.76 -13.57 26.72
CA ALA A 415 14.84 -14.20 27.48
C ALA A 415 16.01 -13.27 27.91
N GLU A 416 15.99 -11.98 27.57
CA GLU A 416 17.01 -11.02 28.00
C GLU A 416 16.88 -10.57 29.47
N SER A 417 15.76 -10.85 30.15
CA SER A 417 15.60 -10.48 31.57
C SER A 417 16.13 -11.53 32.57
N MET A 418 16.64 -12.67 32.11
CA MET A 418 17.07 -13.77 33.00
C MET A 418 18.54 -13.66 33.47
N TYR A 419 19.28 -12.62 33.05
CA TYR A 419 20.71 -12.47 33.34
C TYR A 419 21.07 -11.43 34.41
N ARG A 420 20.14 -11.05 35.28
CA ARG A 420 20.44 -10.24 36.48
C ARG A 420 19.67 -10.74 37.71
N SER A 421 20.12 -11.82 38.32
CA SER A 421 20.06 -12.00 39.77
C SER A 421 20.81 -13.26 40.19
N THR A 422 22.11 -13.13 40.41
CA THR A 422 22.84 -14.02 41.29
C THR A 422 23.47 -13.18 42.38
N ASP A 423 22.77 -13.01 43.49
CA ASP A 423 23.40 -12.70 44.77
C ASP A 423 22.83 -13.63 45.85
N PRO A 424 23.67 -14.17 46.76
CA PRO A 424 23.26 -15.21 47.69
C PRO A 424 22.56 -14.65 48.93
N ALA A 425 21.74 -15.52 49.52
CA ALA A 425 20.86 -15.32 50.65
C ALA A 425 21.45 -14.61 51.89
N ALA A 426 20.63 -13.77 52.52
CA ALA A 426 20.68 -13.45 53.94
C ALA A 426 19.31 -13.80 54.58
N PRO A 427 19.26 -14.42 55.78
CA PRO A 427 18.03 -15.00 56.32
C PRO A 427 17.29 -14.06 57.29
N GLY A 428 15.96 -14.05 57.17
CA GLY A 428 15.06 -13.83 58.29
C GLY A 428 14.52 -12.42 58.50
N MET A 429 13.28 -12.17 58.05
CA MET A 429 12.34 -11.33 58.79
C MET A 429 10.89 -11.63 58.40
N LYS A 430 10.04 -11.80 59.43
CA LYS A 430 8.62 -12.16 59.35
C LYS A 430 7.80 -11.05 58.68
N ALA A 431 6.81 -11.46 57.89
CA ALA A 431 5.80 -10.58 57.30
C ALA A 431 4.86 -10.00 58.38
N PRO A 432 4.50 -8.70 58.31
CA PRO A 432 3.29 -8.18 58.90
C PRO A 432 2.18 -7.97 57.86
N ASP A 433 0.97 -7.87 58.40
CA ASP A 433 -0.33 -8.09 57.79
C ASP A 433 -0.73 -7.26 56.56
N SER A 434 -1.63 -7.89 55.81
CA SER A 434 -2.47 -7.37 54.74
C SER A 434 -3.08 -5.99 55.01
N ARG A 435 -2.67 -4.99 54.22
CA ARG A 435 -3.50 -3.84 53.83
C ARG A 435 -3.34 -3.57 52.35
N GLU A 436 -4.48 -3.57 51.65
CA GLU A 436 -4.76 -3.05 50.31
C GLU A 436 -3.56 -2.95 49.36
N SER A 437 -3.34 -4.01 48.60
CA SER A 437 -2.58 -3.95 47.35
C SER A 437 -3.35 -3.09 46.34
N ALA A 438 -3.10 -1.78 46.38
CA ALA A 438 -3.30 -0.92 45.23
C ALA A 438 -2.61 -1.59 44.04
N VAL A 439 -3.38 -1.88 42.99
CA VAL A 439 -2.88 -2.43 41.73
C VAL A 439 -1.89 -1.42 41.17
N ILE A 440 -0.59 -1.63 41.41
CA ILE A 440 0.48 -0.87 40.77
C ILE A 440 0.46 -1.34 39.31
N HIS A 441 -0.21 -0.57 38.44
CA HIS A 441 0.05 -0.62 37.01
C HIS A 441 1.56 -0.41 36.84
N ALA A 442 2.28 -1.40 36.30
CA ALA A 442 3.64 -1.19 35.83
C ALA A 442 3.59 -0.04 34.81
N GLN A 443 4.02 1.16 35.23
CA GLN A 443 4.07 2.31 34.35
C GLN A 443 5.07 2.01 33.22
N ASP A 444 4.63 2.24 31.99
CA ASP A 444 5.46 2.13 30.79
C ASP A 444 6.70 3.02 30.96
N ALA A 445 7.91 2.49 30.75
CA ALA A 445 9.17 3.22 30.97
C ALA A 445 9.24 4.52 30.16
N ASP A 446 8.60 4.55 29.00
CA ASP A 446 8.47 5.75 28.17
C ASP A 446 7.43 6.74 28.73
N GLU A 447 6.34 6.26 29.34
CA GLU A 447 5.34 7.11 30.02
C GLU A 447 5.94 7.74 31.28
N LEU A 448 6.78 6.98 32.00
CA LEU A 448 7.62 7.49 33.08
C LEU A 448 8.60 8.56 32.60
N ARG A 449 9.25 8.34 31.45
CA ARG A 449 10.21 9.31 30.89
C ARG A 449 9.52 10.58 30.40
N LEU A 450 8.33 10.47 29.80
CA LEU A 450 7.50 11.62 29.44
C LEU A 450 7.04 12.40 30.70
N ALA A 451 6.66 11.69 31.76
CA ALA A 451 6.32 12.28 33.04
C ALA A 451 7.51 12.95 33.74
N GLN A 452 8.73 12.40 33.61
CA GLN A 452 9.96 13.05 34.08
C GLN A 452 10.19 14.39 33.38
N MET A 453 9.82 14.51 32.11
CA MET A 453 9.89 15.76 31.35
C MET A 453 8.69 16.71 31.60
N GLY A 454 7.84 16.41 32.59
CA GLY A 454 6.70 17.26 32.99
C GLY A 454 5.45 17.10 32.12
N HIS A 455 5.37 16.07 31.29
CA HIS A 455 4.25 15.85 30.37
C HIS A 455 3.47 14.57 30.70
N LYS A 456 2.14 14.63 30.56
CA LYS A 456 1.26 13.46 30.64
C LYS A 456 1.03 12.91 29.24
N GLN A 457 1.08 11.58 29.10
CA GLN A 457 0.73 10.90 27.86
C GLN A 457 -0.75 11.14 27.52
N GLU A 458 -1.05 11.92 26.48
CA GLU A 458 -2.42 12.21 26.02
C GLU A 458 -2.80 11.47 24.73
N LEU A 459 -1.82 11.15 23.87
CA LEU A 459 -2.04 10.44 22.61
C LEU A 459 -1.82 8.92 22.74
N LYS A 460 -2.48 8.14 21.87
CA LYS A 460 -2.39 6.67 21.90
C LYS A 460 -1.28 6.16 20.97
N ARG A 461 -0.43 5.29 21.50
CA ARG A 461 0.56 4.57 20.69
C ARG A 461 -0.11 3.57 19.78
N HIS A 462 0.06 3.76 18.48
CA HIS A 462 -0.58 2.92 17.47
C HIS A 462 0.25 2.76 16.18
N PHE A 463 1.42 3.41 16.10
CA PHE A 463 2.38 3.20 15.03
C PHE A 463 3.23 1.94 15.26
N SER A 464 3.60 1.26 14.17
CA SER A 464 4.62 0.21 14.18
C SER A 464 5.91 0.71 13.53
N VAL A 465 7.07 0.11 13.81
CA VAL A 465 8.38 0.50 13.22
C VAL A 465 8.31 0.69 11.69
N TRP A 466 7.71 -0.25 10.95
CA TRP A 466 7.53 -0.12 9.50
C TRP A 466 6.68 1.07 9.06
N SER A 467 5.67 1.41 9.85
CA SER A 467 4.84 2.59 9.59
C SER A 467 5.57 3.89 9.89
N LEU A 468 6.55 3.85 10.80
CA LEU A 468 7.37 4.99 11.17
C LEU A 468 8.44 5.25 10.12
N ILE A 469 9.11 4.19 9.64
CA ILE A 469 9.99 4.26 8.47
C ILE A 469 9.21 4.78 7.27
N GLY A 470 7.98 4.29 7.06
CA GLY A 470 7.08 4.78 6.02
C GLY A 470 6.75 6.26 6.14
N LEU A 471 6.41 6.75 7.34
CA LEU A 471 6.17 8.18 7.56
C LEU A 471 7.41 9.02 7.29
N ALA A 472 8.56 8.62 7.81
CA ALA A 472 9.82 9.36 7.65
C ALA A 472 10.25 9.42 6.17
N ALA A 473 10.23 8.27 5.46
CA ALA A 473 10.51 8.21 4.03
C ALA A 473 9.54 9.08 3.21
N ASN A 474 8.29 9.15 3.64
CA ASN A 474 7.24 9.89 2.98
C ASN A 474 7.29 11.41 3.25
N CYS A 475 7.72 11.85 4.44
CA CYS A 475 7.93 13.27 4.71
C CYS A 475 9.10 13.84 3.89
N THR A 476 10.13 13.03 3.62
CA THR A 476 11.28 13.44 2.81
C THR A 476 11.02 13.28 1.30
N ILE A 477 10.31 12.22 0.88
CA ILE A 477 9.92 11.91 -0.52
C ILE A 477 11.02 12.18 -1.57
N SER A 478 12.25 11.75 -1.27
CA SER A 478 13.47 12.29 -1.89
C SER A 478 13.52 12.27 -3.42
N TRP A 479 13.36 11.12 -4.06
CA TRP A 479 13.50 11.00 -5.52
C TRP A 479 12.40 11.79 -6.25
N THR A 480 11.19 11.83 -5.71
CA THR A 480 10.10 12.65 -6.23
C THR A 480 10.41 14.14 -6.05
N GLY A 481 10.89 14.55 -4.87
CA GLY A 481 11.34 15.92 -4.60
C GLY A 481 12.42 16.38 -5.57
N LEU A 482 13.42 15.54 -5.84
CA LEU A 482 14.51 15.81 -6.79
C LEU A 482 13.99 16.07 -8.22
N GLY A 483 13.03 15.25 -8.66
CA GLY A 483 12.42 15.40 -9.98
C GLY A 483 11.55 16.65 -10.10
N LEU A 484 10.73 16.94 -9.08
CA LEU A 484 9.81 18.08 -9.10
C LEU A 484 10.56 19.41 -8.92
N GLY A 485 11.70 19.40 -8.23
CA GLY A 485 12.59 20.55 -8.06
C GLY A 485 13.52 20.82 -9.26
N LEU A 486 13.46 20.04 -10.35
CA LEU A 486 14.33 20.24 -11.52
C LEU A 486 14.26 21.66 -12.10
N ILE A 487 13.10 22.32 -12.00
CA ILE A 487 12.88 23.66 -12.54
C ILE A 487 13.89 24.71 -12.02
N THR A 488 14.38 24.56 -10.79
CA THR A 488 15.38 25.49 -10.23
C THR A 488 16.81 25.14 -10.65
N SER A 489 17.09 23.87 -10.96
CA SER A 489 18.44 23.36 -11.20
C SER A 489 18.80 23.24 -12.69
N ILE A 490 17.81 23.27 -13.59
CA ILE A 490 18.02 23.19 -15.05
C ILE A 490 18.97 24.29 -15.53
N ASN A 491 18.75 25.52 -15.05
CA ASN A 491 19.55 26.70 -15.41
C ASN A 491 20.72 26.96 -14.46
N ALA A 492 20.70 26.33 -13.28
CA ALA A 492 21.64 26.56 -12.19
C ALA A 492 22.47 25.30 -11.90
N GLY A 493 23.21 24.81 -12.90
CA GLY A 493 23.89 23.54 -12.73
C GLY A 493 24.11 22.70 -13.97
N GLY A 494 23.00 22.44 -14.66
CA GLY A 494 22.94 21.33 -15.59
C GLY A 494 22.99 19.95 -14.89
N PRO A 495 23.17 18.87 -15.67
CA PRO A 495 23.19 17.49 -15.19
C PRO A 495 24.28 17.20 -14.13
N GLY A 496 25.49 17.74 -14.32
CA GLY A 496 26.60 17.49 -13.40
C GLY A 496 26.34 18.02 -12.00
N ALA A 497 25.76 19.23 -11.89
CA ALA A 497 25.41 19.82 -10.60
C ALA A 497 24.27 19.09 -9.90
N LEU A 498 23.29 18.54 -10.64
CA LEU A 498 22.22 17.74 -10.06
C LEU A 498 22.77 16.49 -9.36
N ILE A 499 23.70 15.78 -9.99
CA ILE A 499 24.28 14.54 -9.44
C ILE A 499 25.22 14.86 -8.27
N TYR A 500 26.24 15.69 -8.49
CA TYR A 500 27.23 15.97 -7.45
C TYR A 500 26.65 16.83 -6.32
N GLY A 501 25.72 17.73 -6.64
CA GLY A 501 24.99 18.51 -5.64
C GLY A 501 24.13 17.62 -4.75
N PHE A 502 23.44 16.62 -5.31
CA PHE A 502 22.71 15.64 -4.51
C PHE A 502 23.64 14.81 -3.60
N ILE A 503 24.76 14.30 -4.12
CA ILE A 503 25.72 13.53 -3.31
C ILE A 503 26.27 14.37 -2.16
N LEU A 504 26.66 15.62 -2.45
CA LEU A 504 27.19 16.55 -1.44
C LEU A 504 26.14 16.82 -0.36
N VAL A 505 24.92 17.20 -0.75
CA VAL A 505 23.85 17.50 0.20
C VAL A 505 23.46 16.26 0.99
N PHE A 506 23.43 15.07 0.37
CA PHE A 506 23.18 13.82 1.09
C PHE A 506 24.19 13.56 2.20
N ILE A 507 25.48 13.73 1.93
CA ILE A 507 26.53 13.54 2.94
C ILE A 507 26.33 14.54 4.09
N LEU A 508 26.05 15.81 3.78
CA LEU A 508 25.83 16.85 4.79
C LEU A 508 24.54 16.63 5.59
N GLN A 509 23.48 16.12 4.96
CA GLN A 509 22.23 15.73 5.61
C GLN A 509 22.39 14.47 6.48
N CYS A 510 23.36 13.58 6.18
CA CYS A 510 23.70 12.48 7.08
C CYS A 510 24.27 12.98 8.42
N PHE A 511 25.11 14.02 8.40
CA PHE A 511 25.60 14.64 9.64
C PHE A 511 24.44 15.24 10.45
N LEU A 512 23.57 16.02 9.80
CA LEU A 512 22.37 16.58 10.42
C LEU A 512 21.47 15.48 11.00
N GLY A 513 21.13 14.47 10.19
CA GLY A 513 20.27 13.36 10.60
C GLY A 513 20.84 12.57 11.78
N THR A 514 22.17 12.43 11.86
CA THR A 514 22.84 11.78 12.99
C THR A 514 22.73 12.63 14.26
N SER A 515 22.92 13.95 14.18
CA SER A 515 22.68 14.86 15.31
C SER A 515 21.23 14.80 15.79
N LEU A 516 20.27 14.86 14.87
CA LEU A 516 18.83 14.76 15.19
C LEU A 516 18.50 13.40 15.84
N ALA A 517 19.08 12.31 15.34
CA ALA A 517 18.91 10.97 15.89
C ALA A 517 19.40 10.87 17.34
N GLU A 518 20.53 11.49 17.67
CA GLU A 518 21.04 11.54 19.04
C GLU A 518 20.11 12.34 19.97
N PHE A 519 19.64 13.50 19.52
CA PHE A 519 18.71 14.34 20.30
C PHE A 519 17.37 13.66 20.57
N VAL A 520 16.72 13.10 19.55
CA VAL A 520 15.43 12.41 19.72
C VAL A 520 15.58 11.13 20.55
N SER A 521 16.76 10.49 20.51
CA SER A 521 17.05 9.34 21.37
C SER A 521 17.14 9.72 22.84
N ALA A 522 17.75 10.87 23.14
CA ALA A 522 17.87 11.40 24.49
C ALA A 522 16.52 11.94 25.03
N TYR A 523 15.80 12.70 24.20
CA TYR A 523 14.59 13.45 24.54
C TYR A 523 13.45 13.16 23.55
N PRO A 524 12.79 11.99 23.65
CA PRO A 524 11.72 11.59 22.74
C PRO A 524 10.38 12.24 23.11
N VAL A 525 10.23 13.55 22.83
CA VAL A 525 9.00 14.31 23.08
C VAL A 525 8.50 14.93 21.78
N GLU A 526 7.17 15.03 21.65
CA GLU A 526 6.51 15.50 20.42
C GLU A 526 6.89 16.93 20.04
N GLY A 527 7.33 17.75 20.99
CA GLY A 527 7.81 19.09 20.70
C GLY A 527 9.20 19.17 20.07
N GLY A 528 9.93 18.05 19.96
CA GLY A 528 11.21 17.99 19.25
C GLY A 528 12.20 19.06 19.70
N MET A 529 12.67 19.89 18.77
CA MET A 529 13.79 20.83 18.97
C MET A 529 13.58 21.81 20.12
N TYR A 530 12.36 22.30 20.35
CA TYR A 530 12.14 23.31 21.40
C TYR A 530 12.19 22.72 22.80
N HIS A 531 11.86 21.43 22.95
CA HIS A 531 12.09 20.68 24.19
C HIS A 531 13.56 20.31 24.33
N TRP A 532 14.25 19.95 23.25
CA TRP A 532 15.68 19.64 23.30
C TRP A 532 16.49 20.83 23.82
N ILE A 533 16.23 22.03 23.30
CA ILE A 533 16.88 23.25 23.79
C ILE A 533 16.42 23.60 25.22
N ALA A 534 15.15 23.35 25.58
CA ALA A 534 14.69 23.53 26.95
C ALA A 534 15.41 22.59 27.94
N ALA A 535 15.86 21.42 27.51
CA ALA A 535 16.65 20.51 28.33
C ALA A 535 18.11 20.96 28.47
N ILE A 536 18.78 21.32 27.36
CA ILE A 536 20.23 21.54 27.35
C ILE A 536 20.66 22.99 27.66
N ALA A 537 19.80 23.99 27.41
CA ALA A 537 20.20 25.39 27.45
C ALA A 537 20.46 25.92 28.88
N PRO A 538 21.41 26.86 29.07
CA PRO A 538 21.67 27.49 30.36
C PRO A 538 20.44 28.17 30.93
N LYS A 539 20.26 28.12 32.26
CA LYS A 539 19.06 28.61 32.97
C LYS A 539 18.64 30.03 32.59
N ARG A 540 19.59 30.92 32.28
CA ARG A 540 19.34 32.32 31.92
C ARG A 540 18.69 32.51 30.54
N TYR A 541 19.01 31.65 29.57
CA TYR A 541 18.57 31.80 28.16
C TYR A 541 17.55 30.75 27.73
N ASN A 542 17.30 29.76 28.60
CA ASN A 542 16.47 28.60 28.35
C ASN A 542 15.09 28.91 27.74
N SER A 543 14.29 29.74 28.42
CA SER A 543 12.92 30.04 27.97
C SER A 543 12.88 30.83 26.67
N LEU A 544 13.85 31.73 26.43
CA LEU A 544 13.95 32.49 25.19
C LEU A 544 14.32 31.57 24.01
N LEU A 545 15.40 30.79 24.14
CA LEU A 545 15.87 29.92 23.07
C LEU A 545 14.85 28.81 22.74
N SER A 546 14.19 28.26 23.76
CA SER A 546 13.08 27.31 23.58
C SER A 546 11.90 27.94 22.85
N PHE A 547 11.46 29.14 23.24
CA PHE A 547 10.34 29.79 22.57
C PHE A 547 10.63 30.12 21.11
N LEU A 548 11.80 30.66 20.81
CA LEU A 548 12.21 30.97 19.43
C LEU A 548 12.32 29.68 18.60
N THR A 549 12.95 28.64 19.15
CA THR A 549 13.02 27.35 18.46
C THR A 549 11.62 26.79 18.20
N GLY A 550 10.70 26.84 19.16
CA GLY A 550 9.32 26.34 19.02
C GLY A 550 8.51 27.11 17.98
N CYS A 551 8.58 28.44 18.00
CA CYS A 551 7.94 29.28 16.97
C CYS A 551 8.50 28.96 15.58
N SER A 552 9.83 28.95 15.45
CA SER A 552 10.50 28.61 14.19
C SER A 552 10.09 27.21 13.69
N THR A 553 10.04 26.19 14.54
CA THR A 553 9.60 24.84 14.13
C THR A 553 8.13 24.82 13.68
N VAL A 554 7.20 25.45 14.42
CA VAL A 554 5.77 25.48 14.04
C VAL A 554 5.58 26.15 12.68
N PHE A 555 6.14 27.35 12.49
CA PHE A 555 5.98 28.09 11.24
C PHE A 555 6.76 27.46 10.08
N GLY A 556 7.95 26.93 10.35
CA GLY A 556 8.73 26.15 9.38
C GLY A 556 7.94 24.98 8.83
N TRP A 557 7.25 24.22 9.69
CA TRP A 557 6.39 23.11 9.27
C TRP A 557 5.09 23.56 8.58
N ILE A 558 4.49 24.68 8.99
CA ILE A 558 3.36 25.27 8.25
C ILE A 558 3.76 25.63 6.81
N PHE A 559 4.93 26.25 6.62
CA PHE A 559 5.43 26.56 5.28
C PHE A 559 5.82 25.31 4.50
N THR A 560 6.35 24.28 5.16
CA THR A 560 6.57 22.96 4.55
C THR A 560 5.24 22.37 4.05
N ALA A 561 4.21 22.30 4.89
CA ALA A 561 2.89 21.78 4.50
C ALA A 561 2.27 22.60 3.36
N ALA A 562 2.37 23.93 3.41
CA ALA A 562 1.85 24.80 2.37
C ALA A 562 2.58 24.63 1.03
N SER A 563 3.90 24.47 1.05
CA SER A 563 4.70 24.27 -0.15
C SER A 563 4.54 22.86 -0.75
N THR A 564 4.50 21.81 0.07
CA THR A 564 4.18 20.44 -0.36
C THR A 564 2.80 20.37 -1.03
N ASN A 565 1.80 21.07 -0.51
CA ASN A 565 0.47 21.11 -1.12
C ASN A 565 0.47 21.79 -2.50
N LEU A 566 1.31 22.82 -2.70
CA LEU A 566 1.47 23.44 -4.01
C LEU A 566 2.10 22.48 -5.00
N VAL A 567 3.15 21.76 -4.60
CA VAL A 567 3.79 20.74 -5.43
C VAL A 567 2.76 19.68 -5.82
N TYR A 568 1.92 19.25 -4.88
CA TYR A 568 0.87 18.27 -5.12
C TYR A 568 -0.20 18.77 -6.10
N ALA A 569 -0.67 20.02 -5.93
CA ALA A 569 -1.63 20.65 -6.82
C ALA A 569 -1.06 20.94 -8.22
N SER A 570 0.18 21.39 -8.31
CA SER A 570 0.84 21.68 -9.59
C SER A 570 1.07 20.41 -10.40
N ASN A 571 1.45 19.31 -9.73
CA ASN A 571 1.56 18.01 -10.38
C ASN A 571 0.20 17.48 -10.88
N PHE A 572 -0.87 17.70 -10.11
CA PHE A 572 -2.24 17.39 -10.57
C PHE A 572 -2.62 18.19 -11.84
N MET A 573 -2.32 19.50 -11.87
CA MET A 573 -2.59 20.33 -13.04
C MET A 573 -1.75 19.91 -14.25
N ALA A 574 -0.51 19.45 -14.05
CA ALA A 574 0.33 18.92 -15.12
C ALA A 574 -0.29 17.67 -15.77
N LEU A 575 -0.97 16.80 -15.01
CA LEU A 575 -1.69 15.64 -15.56
C LEU A 575 -2.80 16.05 -16.52
N ILE A 576 -3.53 17.12 -16.22
CA ILE A 576 -4.59 17.66 -17.07
C ILE A 576 -3.99 18.25 -18.36
N ALA A 577 -2.92 19.03 -18.21
CA ALA A 577 -2.24 19.69 -19.32
C ALA A 577 -1.58 18.71 -20.32
N LEU A 578 -1.31 17.45 -19.92
CA LEU A 578 -0.76 16.43 -20.82
C LEU A 578 -1.75 15.93 -21.90
N TYR A 579 -3.07 16.08 -21.67
CA TYR A 579 -4.10 15.66 -22.63
C TYR A 579 -4.90 16.82 -23.23
N HIS A 580 -4.88 17.99 -22.58
CA HIS A 580 -5.58 19.18 -23.03
C HIS A 580 -4.59 20.27 -23.44
N ASP A 581 -4.05 20.14 -24.64
CA ASP A 581 -3.02 21.03 -25.21
C ASP A 581 -3.52 22.48 -25.39
N ASP A 582 -4.84 22.67 -25.41
CA ASP A 582 -5.53 23.95 -25.55
C ASP A 582 -5.59 24.75 -24.24
N ILE A 583 -5.39 24.09 -23.09
CA ILE A 583 -5.49 24.72 -21.78
C ILE A 583 -4.14 25.31 -21.35
N LYS A 584 -4.04 26.64 -21.39
CA LYS A 584 -2.95 27.36 -20.71
C LYS A 584 -3.23 27.41 -19.20
N LEU A 585 -2.43 26.70 -18.41
CA LEU A 585 -2.55 26.69 -16.95
C LEU A 585 -2.48 28.11 -16.37
N GLN A 586 -3.59 28.54 -15.75
CA GLN A 586 -3.67 29.82 -15.06
C GLN A 586 -3.50 29.64 -13.54
N PRO A 587 -2.94 30.64 -12.82
CA PRO A 587 -2.70 30.52 -11.37
C PRO A 587 -3.95 30.15 -10.55
N TRP A 588 -5.13 30.62 -10.96
CA TRP A 588 -6.38 30.33 -10.26
C TRP A 588 -6.78 28.84 -10.34
N MET A 589 -6.40 28.13 -11.41
CA MET A 589 -6.72 26.71 -11.56
C MET A 589 -5.94 25.86 -10.55
N THR A 590 -4.62 26.12 -10.45
CA THR A 590 -3.76 25.49 -9.44
C THR A 590 -4.19 25.86 -8.03
N PHE A 591 -4.63 27.10 -7.79
CA PHE A 591 -5.20 27.51 -6.50
C PHE A 591 -6.45 26.71 -6.13
N VAL A 592 -7.38 26.47 -7.05
CA VAL A 592 -8.57 25.65 -6.76
C VAL A 592 -8.16 24.22 -6.41
N ALA A 593 -7.26 23.61 -7.19
CA ALA A 593 -6.72 22.29 -6.89
C ALA A 593 -6.02 22.26 -5.52
N TYR A 594 -5.25 23.30 -5.18
CA TYR A 594 -4.59 23.48 -3.90
C TYR A 594 -5.59 23.44 -2.74
N GLN A 595 -6.69 24.19 -2.83
CA GLN A 595 -7.69 24.23 -1.76
C GLN A 595 -8.40 22.89 -1.58
N VAL A 596 -8.79 22.24 -2.68
CA VAL A 596 -9.45 20.93 -2.64
C VAL A 596 -8.52 19.89 -2.01
N LEU A 597 -7.26 19.80 -2.45
CA LEU A 597 -6.31 18.82 -1.94
C LEU A 597 -5.91 19.09 -0.48
N ASN A 598 -5.80 20.36 -0.06
CA ASN A 598 -5.57 20.72 1.33
C ASN A 598 -6.70 20.23 2.23
N VAL A 599 -7.96 20.49 1.84
CA VAL A 599 -9.14 20.06 2.62
C VAL A 599 -9.22 18.53 2.68
N LEU A 600 -8.99 17.83 1.58
CA LEU A 600 -9.03 16.37 1.54
C LEU A 600 -7.94 15.75 2.44
N THR A 601 -6.70 16.21 2.32
CA THR A 601 -5.58 15.68 3.12
C THR A 601 -5.72 16.03 4.60
N ALA A 602 -6.16 17.25 4.94
CA ALA A 602 -6.47 17.63 6.31
C ALA A 602 -7.63 16.81 6.91
N ALA A 603 -8.67 16.49 6.12
CA ALA A 603 -9.77 15.64 6.57
C ALA A 603 -9.31 14.21 6.91
N VAL A 604 -8.35 13.66 6.14
CA VAL A 604 -7.73 12.37 6.47
C VAL A 604 -7.01 12.42 7.81
N VAL A 605 -6.28 13.51 8.10
CA VAL A 605 -5.60 13.66 9.40
C VAL A 605 -6.60 13.84 10.55
N MET A 606 -7.66 14.62 10.36
CA MET A 606 -8.66 14.92 11.40
C MET A 606 -9.55 13.72 11.74
N PHE A 607 -10.03 12.98 10.72
CA PHE A 607 -11.05 11.94 10.91
C PHE A 607 -10.53 10.52 10.67
N GLY A 608 -9.38 10.41 9.99
CA GLY A 608 -8.79 9.16 9.53
C GLY A 608 -7.56 8.70 10.30
N ASN A 609 -7.26 9.24 11.49
CA ASN A 609 -6.03 8.92 12.25
C ASN A 609 -5.74 7.41 12.36
N ARG A 610 -6.78 6.59 12.58
CA ARG A 610 -6.67 5.12 12.64
C ARG A 610 -6.10 4.45 11.37
N PHE A 611 -6.22 5.10 10.21
CA PHE A 611 -5.78 4.59 8.92
C PHE A 611 -4.37 5.05 8.55
N ILE A 612 -3.87 6.10 9.21
CA ILE A 612 -2.57 6.71 8.92
C ILE A 612 -1.43 5.69 9.01
N PRO A 613 -1.38 4.78 10.00
CA PRO A 613 -0.35 3.75 10.00
C PRO A 613 -0.40 2.81 8.79
N GLY A 614 -1.61 2.53 8.28
CA GLY A 614 -1.80 1.75 7.06
C GLY A 614 -1.37 2.51 5.81
N ILE A 615 -1.72 3.79 5.71
CA ILE A 615 -1.31 4.69 4.63
C ILE A 615 0.22 4.79 4.57
N ASN A 616 0.89 4.93 5.71
CA ASN A 616 2.35 5.02 5.75
C ASN A 616 3.04 3.72 5.32
N LYS A 617 2.48 2.55 5.69
CA LYS A 617 2.98 1.25 5.21
C LYS A 617 2.79 1.08 3.71
N PHE A 618 1.60 1.44 3.21
CA PHE A 618 1.33 1.45 1.77
C PHE A 618 2.29 2.38 1.04
N ALA A 619 2.45 3.61 1.52
CA ALA A 619 3.34 4.61 0.95
C ALA A 619 4.78 4.13 0.90
N LEU A 620 5.28 3.46 1.95
CA LEU A 620 6.63 2.91 1.96
C LEU A 620 6.86 1.95 0.79
N VAL A 621 5.96 0.99 0.57
CA VAL A 621 6.06 0.00 -0.51
C VAL A 621 5.83 0.65 -1.87
N TYR A 622 4.79 1.47 -1.97
CA TYR A 622 4.40 2.15 -3.20
C TYR A 622 5.51 3.08 -3.71
N LEU A 623 6.16 3.85 -2.82
CA LEU A 623 7.26 4.74 -3.19
C LEU A 623 8.43 3.98 -3.82
N GLN A 624 8.78 2.79 -3.31
CA GLN A 624 9.85 1.98 -3.89
C GLN A 624 9.43 1.37 -5.24
N LEU A 625 8.19 0.88 -5.33
CA LEU A 625 7.68 0.32 -6.57
C LEU A 625 7.58 1.39 -7.67
N ALA A 626 7.03 2.57 -7.35
CA ALA A 626 6.91 3.69 -8.27
C ALA A 626 8.28 4.20 -8.72
N TRP A 627 9.24 4.35 -7.79
CA TRP A 627 10.64 4.67 -8.12
C TRP A 627 11.21 3.66 -9.12
N PHE A 628 11.08 2.36 -8.85
CA PHE A 628 11.63 1.31 -9.69
C PHE A 628 11.00 1.33 -11.09
N VAL A 629 9.66 1.38 -11.16
CA VAL A 629 8.91 1.41 -12.43
C VAL A 629 9.28 2.64 -13.24
N ILE A 630 9.32 3.84 -12.65
CA ILE A 630 9.66 5.07 -13.38
C ILE A 630 11.13 5.02 -13.84
N THR A 631 12.06 4.64 -12.96
CA THR A 631 13.49 4.58 -13.28
C THR A 631 13.76 3.62 -14.44
N VAL A 632 13.15 2.43 -14.42
CA VAL A 632 13.31 1.41 -15.47
C VAL A 632 12.61 1.84 -16.76
N THR A 633 11.38 2.36 -16.66
CA THR A 633 10.61 2.73 -17.85
C THR A 633 11.27 3.89 -18.59
N VAL A 634 11.65 4.95 -17.88
CA VAL A 634 12.36 6.08 -18.49
C VAL A 634 13.66 5.63 -19.15
N ALA A 635 14.45 4.79 -18.47
CA ALA A 635 15.69 4.26 -19.05
C ALA A 635 15.44 3.33 -20.25
N ALA A 636 14.39 2.51 -20.23
CA ALA A 636 14.13 1.51 -21.26
C ALA A 636 13.42 2.07 -22.50
N THR A 637 12.58 3.10 -22.35
CA THR A 637 11.82 3.66 -23.46
C THR A 637 12.51 4.84 -24.14
N ALA A 638 13.50 5.45 -23.47
CA ALA A 638 14.23 6.59 -24.03
C ALA A 638 14.80 6.27 -25.42
N PRO A 639 14.52 7.10 -26.45
CA PRO A 639 15.00 6.85 -27.81
C PRO A 639 16.52 6.75 -27.92
N THR A 640 17.22 7.59 -27.17
CA THR A 640 18.68 7.60 -27.09
C THR A 640 19.12 7.88 -25.66
N HIS A 641 20.33 7.46 -25.31
CA HIS A 641 20.95 7.78 -24.03
C HIS A 641 22.10 8.75 -24.21
N ASN A 642 22.16 9.77 -23.35
CA ASN A 642 23.27 10.70 -23.31
C ASN A 642 24.58 10.02 -22.91
N ASP A 643 25.71 10.60 -23.29
CA ASP A 643 27.00 10.06 -22.93
C ASP A 643 27.40 10.46 -21.49
N SER A 644 28.40 9.77 -20.94
CA SER A 644 28.90 10.05 -19.60
C SER A 644 29.50 11.46 -19.46
N LYS A 645 29.97 12.07 -20.56
CA LYS A 645 30.44 13.46 -20.54
C LYS A 645 29.28 14.44 -20.35
N PHE A 646 28.14 14.24 -21.02
CA PHE A 646 26.95 15.04 -20.78
C PHE A 646 26.53 14.95 -19.30
N VAL A 647 26.35 13.72 -18.80
CA VAL A 647 25.80 13.49 -17.46
C VAL A 647 26.73 13.95 -16.33
N PHE A 648 28.03 13.64 -16.41
CA PHE A 648 28.95 13.89 -15.29
C PHE A 648 29.87 15.10 -15.47
N ARG A 649 30.04 15.63 -16.68
CA ARG A 649 31.04 16.69 -16.96
C ARG A 649 30.47 17.95 -17.57
N THR A 650 29.15 18.02 -17.80
CA THR A 650 28.52 19.22 -18.36
C THR A 650 28.04 20.14 -17.26
N TRP A 651 28.43 21.40 -17.38
CA TRP A 651 28.08 22.47 -16.47
C TRP A 651 27.34 23.55 -17.26
N MET A 652 26.10 23.87 -16.88
CA MET A 652 25.28 24.88 -17.53
C MET A 652 24.93 26.03 -16.58
N ASN A 653 25.48 27.21 -16.86
CA ASN A 653 25.20 28.42 -16.09
C ASN A 653 24.38 29.41 -16.92
N ASN A 654 23.06 29.31 -16.78
CA ASN A 654 22.09 30.24 -17.38
C ASN A 654 21.48 31.18 -16.32
N THR A 655 22.15 31.33 -15.17
CA THR A 655 21.65 32.15 -14.06
C THR A 655 22.05 33.61 -14.17
N GLY A 656 22.98 33.97 -15.06
CA GLY A 656 23.53 35.32 -15.16
C GLY A 656 24.55 35.67 -14.06
N TRP A 657 24.87 34.75 -13.15
CA TRP A 657 26.02 34.89 -12.25
C TRP A 657 27.33 34.63 -13.00
N ASP A 658 28.32 35.51 -12.87
CA ASP A 658 29.66 35.32 -13.47
C ASP A 658 30.39 34.09 -12.90
N SER A 659 30.08 33.72 -11.66
CA SER A 659 30.70 32.60 -10.96
C SER A 659 29.90 31.31 -11.08
N ASN A 660 30.48 30.30 -11.73
CA ASN A 660 29.93 28.93 -11.75
C ASN A 660 29.80 28.32 -10.35
N VAL A 661 30.60 28.78 -9.38
CA VAL A 661 30.51 28.32 -7.98
C VAL A 661 29.22 28.83 -7.34
N ILE A 662 28.88 30.11 -7.53
CA ILE A 662 27.62 30.66 -6.99
C ILE A 662 26.43 29.97 -7.67
N CYS A 663 26.52 29.76 -9.00
CA CYS A 663 25.53 29.01 -9.75
C CYS A 663 25.31 27.60 -9.17
N PHE A 664 26.39 26.84 -8.92
CA PHE A 664 26.33 25.52 -8.27
C PHE A 664 25.63 25.58 -6.91
N ILE A 665 26.03 26.53 -6.06
CA ILE A 665 25.51 26.66 -4.70
C ILE A 665 24.02 27.00 -4.71
N THR A 666 23.58 27.90 -5.59
CA THR A 666 22.15 28.23 -5.73
C THR A 666 21.32 27.04 -6.24
N GLY A 667 21.94 26.13 -7.01
CA GLY A 667 21.32 24.88 -7.47
C GLY A 667 21.13 23.82 -6.37
N LEU A 668 21.85 23.92 -5.24
CA LEU A 668 21.74 22.97 -4.11
C LEU A 668 20.40 23.04 -3.36
N VAL A 669 19.57 24.06 -3.64
CA VAL A 669 18.23 24.19 -3.07
C VAL A 669 17.36 22.98 -3.39
N ASN A 670 17.45 22.43 -4.62
CA ASN A 670 16.67 21.25 -5.02
C ASN A 670 16.99 20.01 -4.15
N PRO A 671 18.25 19.52 -4.10
CA PRO A 671 18.55 18.37 -3.25
C PRO A 671 18.35 18.62 -1.76
N LEU A 672 18.47 19.86 -1.27
CA LEU A 672 18.16 20.15 0.14
C LEU A 672 16.67 20.10 0.42
N PHE A 673 15.83 20.61 -0.48
CA PHE A 673 14.38 20.46 -0.37
C PHE A 673 13.98 18.98 -0.40
N ALA A 674 14.55 18.20 -1.32
CA ALA A 674 14.30 16.77 -1.45
C ALA A 674 14.79 15.93 -0.24
N LEU A 675 15.78 16.40 0.51
CA LEU A 675 16.25 15.78 1.75
C LEU A 675 15.79 16.55 3.00
N GLY A 676 14.77 17.39 2.85
CA GLY A 676 14.16 18.17 3.92
C GLY A 676 13.21 17.35 4.80
N GLY A 677 12.75 17.98 5.88
CA GLY A 677 11.73 17.42 6.77
C GLY A 677 12.13 16.13 7.51
N LEU A 678 13.45 15.88 7.67
CA LEU A 678 13.98 14.70 8.36
C LEU A 678 13.40 14.54 9.76
N ASP A 679 13.18 15.66 10.45
CA ASP A 679 12.62 15.73 11.78
C ASP A 679 11.11 15.47 11.86
N GLY A 680 10.42 15.25 10.74
CA GLY A 680 8.96 15.05 10.70
C GLY A 680 8.47 13.93 11.61
N ILE A 681 9.30 12.91 11.80
CA ILE A 681 9.05 11.79 12.70
C ILE A 681 9.19 12.16 14.19
N THR A 682 9.96 13.20 14.51
CA THR A 682 10.16 13.64 15.90
C THR A 682 8.87 14.24 16.48
N HIS A 683 8.05 14.84 15.61
CA HIS A 683 6.74 15.43 15.92
C HIS A 683 5.61 14.42 16.09
N ILE A 684 5.91 13.13 16.20
CA ILE A 684 4.91 12.09 16.48
C ILE A 684 5.37 11.12 17.58
N THR A 685 6.42 11.48 18.32
CA THR A 685 7.09 10.57 19.28
C THR A 685 6.20 10.09 20.42
N GLU A 686 5.17 10.84 20.84
CA GLU A 686 4.21 10.35 21.84
C GLU A 686 3.28 9.25 21.27
N GLU A 687 3.12 9.14 19.94
CA GLU A 687 2.34 8.08 19.28
C GLU A 687 3.19 6.85 18.88
N MET A 688 4.50 6.91 19.12
CA MET A 688 5.49 5.88 18.76
C MET A 688 5.73 4.89 19.92
N PRO A 689 5.85 3.58 19.65
CA PRO A 689 6.39 2.64 20.63
C PRO A 689 7.91 2.81 20.73
N ASN A 690 8.48 2.79 21.94
CA ASN A 690 9.93 2.88 22.18
C ASN A 690 10.62 3.99 21.36
N PRO A 691 10.15 5.26 21.43
CA PRO A 691 10.58 6.33 20.54
C PRO A 691 12.09 6.60 20.60
N GLY A 692 12.72 6.44 21.76
CA GLY A 692 14.17 6.64 21.94
C GLY A 692 15.04 5.69 21.12
N ARG A 693 14.53 4.53 20.68
CA ARG A 693 15.22 3.60 19.77
C ARG A 693 14.67 3.63 18.36
N ASN A 694 13.35 3.73 18.22
CA ASN A 694 12.69 3.61 16.92
C ASN A 694 12.77 4.89 16.06
N ALA A 695 12.82 6.08 16.66
CA ALA A 695 12.99 7.32 15.91
C ALA A 695 14.39 7.43 15.27
N PRO A 696 15.51 7.17 15.99
CA PRO A 696 16.85 7.12 15.38
C PRO A 696 16.96 6.12 14.23
N LEU A 697 16.40 4.92 14.41
CA LEU A 697 16.41 3.87 13.39
C LEU A 697 15.66 4.31 12.12
N ALA A 698 14.49 4.92 12.29
CA ALA A 698 13.69 5.39 11.16
C ALA A 698 14.37 6.54 10.39
N LEU A 699 15.06 7.46 11.08
CA LEU A 699 15.90 8.49 10.45
C LEU A 699 17.01 7.88 9.58
N ALA A 700 17.75 6.91 10.12
CA ALA A 700 18.82 6.23 9.41
C ALA A 700 18.31 5.48 8.17
N CYS A 701 17.23 4.70 8.30
CA CYS A 701 16.60 4.01 7.17
C CYS A 701 16.13 4.98 6.08
N THR A 702 15.57 6.12 6.47
CA THR A 702 15.08 7.14 5.53
C THR A 702 16.20 7.70 4.68
N LEU A 703 17.34 8.05 5.28
CA LEU A 703 18.51 8.56 4.54
C LEU A 703 19.08 7.51 3.57
N ILE A 704 19.18 6.24 4.00
CA ILE A 704 19.66 5.16 3.13
C ILE A 704 18.74 4.97 1.92
N ILE A 705 17.43 4.88 2.15
CA ILE A 705 16.43 4.78 1.08
C ILE A 705 16.54 6.00 0.16
N ALA A 706 16.68 7.20 0.74
CA ALA A 706 16.71 8.43 -0.01
C ALA A 706 17.91 8.52 -0.96
N PHE A 707 19.08 8.07 -0.54
CA PHE A 707 20.29 8.04 -1.37
C PHE A 707 20.17 7.07 -2.54
N ILE A 708 19.79 5.82 -2.25
CA ILE A 708 19.71 4.76 -3.26
C ILE A 708 18.68 5.15 -4.33
N THR A 709 17.49 5.55 -3.89
CA THR A 709 16.40 5.92 -4.82
C THR A 709 16.70 7.24 -5.54
N GLY A 710 17.18 8.26 -4.83
CA GLY A 710 17.47 9.57 -5.42
C GLY A 710 18.59 9.52 -6.46
N LEU A 711 19.70 8.86 -6.18
CA LEU A 711 20.85 8.82 -7.08
C LEU A 711 20.55 8.03 -8.36
N SER A 712 19.98 6.83 -8.21
CA SER A 712 19.60 5.99 -9.36
C SER A 712 18.54 6.65 -10.24
N TYR A 713 17.57 7.34 -9.63
CA TYR A 713 16.54 8.09 -10.33
C TYR A 713 17.12 9.24 -11.13
N LEU A 714 17.97 10.08 -10.51
CA LEU A 714 18.64 11.18 -11.22
C LEU A 714 19.50 10.67 -12.38
N LEU A 715 20.26 9.59 -12.19
CA LEU A 715 21.04 8.98 -13.26
C LEU A 715 20.14 8.56 -14.42
N SER A 716 19.05 7.83 -14.15
CA SER A 716 18.10 7.43 -15.19
C SER A 716 17.54 8.64 -15.96
N LEU A 717 17.11 9.70 -15.26
CA LEU A 717 16.60 10.91 -15.91
C LEU A 717 17.66 11.61 -16.76
N MET A 718 18.87 11.82 -16.23
CA MET A 718 19.93 12.56 -16.92
C MET A 718 20.48 11.80 -18.13
N PHE A 719 20.54 10.47 -18.06
CA PHE A 719 20.87 9.65 -19.22
C PHE A 719 19.76 9.63 -20.27
N SER A 720 18.50 9.82 -19.88
CA SER A 720 17.32 9.61 -20.75
C SER A 720 16.67 10.89 -21.29
N VAL A 721 17.13 12.08 -20.87
CA VAL A 721 16.63 13.35 -21.42
C VAL A 721 17.02 13.49 -22.91
N GLN A 722 16.09 13.91 -23.76
CA GLN A 722 16.34 14.02 -25.21
C GLN A 722 16.65 15.47 -25.62
N ASP A 723 15.85 16.42 -25.15
CA ASP A 723 16.05 17.84 -25.40
C ASP A 723 15.99 18.61 -24.08
N TRP A 724 17.17 19.02 -23.62
CA TRP A 724 17.35 19.78 -22.39
C TRP A 724 16.76 21.19 -22.48
N SER A 725 16.82 21.82 -23.66
CA SER A 725 16.48 23.23 -23.83
C SER A 725 14.98 23.49 -23.71
N SER A 726 14.14 22.54 -24.14
CA SER A 726 12.69 22.63 -24.01
C SER A 726 12.14 22.38 -22.61
N LEU A 727 12.96 21.93 -21.66
CA LEU A 727 12.49 21.59 -20.31
C LEU A 727 12.03 22.81 -19.51
N ALA A 728 12.70 23.95 -19.66
CA ALA A 728 12.40 25.16 -18.90
C ALA A 728 11.05 25.78 -19.31
N ASP A 729 10.70 25.68 -20.59
CA ASP A 729 9.51 26.30 -21.19
C ASP A 729 8.36 25.30 -21.41
N SER A 730 8.36 24.19 -20.65
CA SER A 730 7.35 23.13 -20.83
C SER A 730 5.91 23.65 -20.64
N PRO A 731 4.99 23.38 -21.58
CA PRO A 731 3.57 23.77 -21.48
C PRO A 731 2.85 23.20 -20.25
N THR A 732 3.34 22.08 -19.71
CA THR A 732 2.78 21.45 -18.51
C THR A 732 3.10 22.20 -17.22
N GLY A 733 4.00 23.18 -17.27
CA GLY A 733 4.55 23.86 -16.08
C GLY A 733 5.42 22.97 -15.19
N LEU A 734 5.68 21.72 -15.61
CA LEU A 734 6.47 20.74 -14.87
C LEU A 734 7.52 20.10 -15.79
N PRO A 735 8.81 20.49 -15.68
CA PRO A 735 9.89 19.95 -16.54
C PRO A 735 9.99 18.43 -16.51
N LEU A 736 9.69 17.81 -15.36
CA LEU A 736 9.73 16.36 -15.22
C LEU A 736 8.70 15.64 -16.10
N ALA A 737 7.50 16.20 -16.26
CA ALA A 737 6.49 15.64 -17.16
C ALA A 737 6.95 15.74 -18.63
N ALA A 738 7.71 16.78 -18.99
CA ALA A 738 8.32 16.87 -20.32
C ALA A 738 9.40 15.80 -20.53
N ILE A 739 10.25 15.55 -19.53
CA ILE A 739 11.23 14.44 -19.61
C ILE A 739 10.52 13.11 -19.83
N PHE A 740 9.42 12.84 -19.13
CA PHE A 740 8.64 11.61 -19.34
C PHE A 740 8.03 11.54 -20.73
N GLY A 741 7.52 12.64 -21.27
CA GLY A 741 7.03 12.71 -22.65
C GLY A 741 8.14 12.45 -23.68
N GLN A 742 9.31 13.07 -23.50
CA GLN A 742 10.48 12.85 -24.34
C GLN A 742 10.99 11.40 -24.25
N ALA A 743 11.03 10.81 -23.06
CA ALA A 743 11.53 9.45 -22.87
C ALA A 743 10.54 8.38 -23.36
N THR A 744 9.23 8.60 -23.25
CA THR A 744 8.23 7.60 -23.65
C THR A 744 7.71 7.78 -25.07
N GLN A 745 7.99 8.93 -25.70
CA GLN A 745 7.47 9.31 -27.02
C GLN A 745 5.92 9.22 -27.12
N SER A 746 5.23 9.27 -25.97
CA SER A 746 3.79 9.07 -25.88
C SER A 746 3.18 9.90 -24.75
N ARG A 747 2.05 10.56 -25.03
CA ARG A 747 1.28 11.29 -24.02
C ARG A 747 0.74 10.37 -22.93
N GLY A 748 0.32 9.16 -23.31
CA GLY A 748 -0.16 8.15 -22.36
C GLY A 748 0.95 7.66 -21.43
N GLY A 749 2.17 7.48 -21.96
CA GLY A 749 3.35 7.15 -21.16
C GLY A 749 3.70 8.26 -20.19
N ALA A 750 3.77 9.51 -20.66
CA ALA A 750 4.00 10.69 -19.83
C ALA A 750 2.97 10.83 -18.70
N PHE A 751 1.70 10.62 -19.03
CA PHE A 751 0.60 10.67 -18.06
C PHE A 751 0.74 9.57 -17.01
N ALA A 752 0.99 8.32 -17.42
CA ALA A 752 1.11 7.20 -16.50
C ALA A 752 2.26 7.43 -15.49
N LEU A 753 3.43 7.85 -15.96
CA LEU A 753 4.59 8.13 -15.10
C LEU A 753 4.34 9.33 -14.16
N THR A 754 3.71 10.39 -14.67
CA THR A 754 3.33 11.56 -13.86
C THR A 754 2.26 11.19 -12.82
N PHE A 755 1.33 10.29 -13.17
CA PHE A 755 0.26 9.87 -12.28
C PHE A 755 0.80 9.00 -11.13
N LEU A 756 1.81 8.17 -11.41
CA LEU A 756 2.51 7.43 -10.37
C LEU A 756 3.17 8.36 -9.34
N LEU A 757 3.75 9.48 -9.78
CA LEU A 757 4.27 10.53 -8.89
C LEU A 757 3.16 11.21 -8.09
N TRP A 758 2.02 11.51 -8.73
CA TRP A 758 0.91 12.15 -8.06
C TRP A 758 0.38 11.32 -6.89
N ILE A 759 0.23 10.00 -7.08
CA ILE A 759 -0.16 9.09 -6.00
C ILE A 759 0.90 9.08 -4.88
N ALA A 760 2.20 9.16 -5.20
CA ALA A 760 3.27 9.22 -4.21
C ALA A 760 3.23 10.50 -3.35
N LEU A 761 2.83 11.63 -3.94
CA LEU A 761 2.72 12.93 -3.23
C LEU A 761 1.55 12.98 -2.23
N GLY A 762 0.49 12.22 -2.45
CA GLY A 762 -0.69 12.21 -1.57
C GLY A 762 -0.35 11.84 -0.12
N PRO A 763 0.26 10.67 0.15
CA PRO A 763 0.75 10.33 1.47
C PRO A 763 1.72 11.39 2.02
N CYS A 764 2.62 11.96 1.21
CA CYS A 764 3.59 12.96 1.65
C CYS A 764 2.89 14.16 2.27
N MET A 765 1.87 14.69 1.57
CA MET A 765 1.06 15.79 2.05
C MET A 765 0.29 15.45 3.34
N ILE A 766 -0.24 14.22 3.45
CA ILE A 766 -0.88 13.74 4.70
C ILE A 766 0.15 13.71 5.85
N GLY A 767 1.37 13.23 5.59
CA GLY A 767 2.47 13.20 6.56
C GLY A 767 2.89 14.60 7.01
N SER A 768 3.03 15.55 6.07
CA SER A 768 3.36 16.94 6.40
C SER A 768 2.27 17.59 7.26
N GLN A 769 0.99 17.38 6.93
CA GLN A 769 -0.14 17.86 7.72
C GLN A 769 -0.15 17.24 9.12
N LEU A 770 0.10 15.93 9.21
CA LEU A 770 0.18 15.17 10.45
C LEU A 770 1.20 15.79 11.41
N SER A 771 2.46 15.91 10.99
CA SER A 771 3.55 16.45 11.79
C SER A 771 3.31 17.92 12.16
N THR A 772 2.79 18.73 11.24
CA THR A 772 2.51 20.15 11.50
C THR A 772 1.42 20.34 12.56
N GLY A 773 0.32 19.59 12.48
CA GLY A 773 -0.77 19.69 13.45
C GLY A 773 -0.36 19.29 14.86
N ARG A 774 0.53 18.31 14.97
CA ARG A 774 1.07 17.78 16.23
C ARG A 774 2.08 18.70 16.86
N MET A 775 2.98 19.25 16.05
CA MET A 775 3.91 20.28 16.48
C MET A 775 3.18 21.54 16.97
N LEU A 776 2.13 21.99 16.25
CA LEU A 776 1.29 23.12 16.68
C LEU A 776 0.58 22.82 18.00
N TRP A 777 0.05 21.61 18.16
CA TRP A 777 -0.58 21.17 19.40
C TRP A 777 0.40 21.13 20.58
N ALA A 778 1.58 20.53 20.39
CA ALA A 778 2.61 20.44 21.42
C ALA A 778 3.04 21.83 21.89
N PHE A 779 3.30 22.76 20.96
CA PHE A 779 3.66 24.14 21.33
C PHE A 779 2.50 24.91 21.98
N ALA A 780 1.25 24.63 21.58
CA ALA A 780 0.07 25.20 22.24
C ALA A 780 -0.08 24.69 23.69
N ARG A 781 0.22 23.41 23.94
CA ARG A 781 0.16 22.77 25.27
C ARG A 781 1.04 23.50 26.29
N ASP A 782 2.18 24.01 25.85
CA ASP A 782 3.15 24.73 26.68
C ASP A 782 2.94 26.26 26.71
N ASP A 783 1.74 26.73 26.35
CA ASP A 783 1.37 28.15 26.32
C ASP A 783 2.19 29.03 25.35
N GLY A 784 2.73 28.42 24.28
CA GLY A 784 3.52 29.10 23.25
C GLY A 784 2.72 29.89 22.21
N LEU A 785 1.40 29.67 22.10
CA LEU A 785 0.55 30.24 21.04
C LEU A 785 -0.59 31.14 21.57
N PRO A 786 -1.10 32.08 20.75
CA PRO A 786 -2.31 32.81 21.10
C PRO A 786 -3.48 31.82 21.21
N PHE A 787 -4.33 31.99 22.22
CA PHE A 787 -5.43 31.06 22.51
C PHE A 787 -5.00 29.59 22.71
N SER A 788 -3.78 29.33 23.23
CA SER A 788 -3.22 28.00 23.51
C SER A 788 -4.21 26.98 24.08
N LYS A 789 -5.10 27.38 25.00
CA LYS A 789 -6.14 26.51 25.59
C LYS A 789 -7.11 25.89 24.58
N VAL A 790 -7.35 26.56 23.45
CA VAL A 790 -8.22 26.07 22.38
C VAL A 790 -7.48 25.03 21.53
N TRP A 791 -6.24 25.35 21.13
CA TRP A 791 -5.44 24.51 20.25
C TRP A 791 -4.89 23.26 20.94
N ALA A 792 -4.57 23.35 22.23
CA ALA A 792 -4.07 22.23 23.04
C ALA A 792 -5.13 21.14 23.34
N ARG A 793 -6.41 21.39 23.06
CA ARG A 793 -7.49 20.44 23.40
C ARG A 793 -7.49 19.22 22.46
N VAL A 794 -7.28 18.04 23.03
CA VAL A 794 -7.45 16.75 22.33
C VAL A 794 -8.92 16.34 22.29
N ASN A 795 -9.41 15.92 21.12
CA ASN A 795 -10.79 15.47 20.97
C ASN A 795 -10.95 14.03 21.52
N PRO A 796 -11.85 13.76 22.49
CA PRO A 796 -11.97 12.44 23.11
C PRO A 796 -12.55 11.36 22.19
N ARG A 797 -13.33 11.73 21.16
CA ARG A 797 -13.94 10.79 20.21
C ARG A 797 -12.92 10.25 19.20
N PHE A 798 -12.03 11.11 18.72
CA PHE A 798 -11.07 10.78 17.67
C PHE A 798 -9.63 10.56 18.20
N GLY A 799 -9.33 11.00 19.43
CA GLY A 799 -8.01 10.86 20.05
C GLY A 799 -6.92 11.70 19.38
N VAL A 800 -7.29 12.83 18.77
CA VAL A 800 -6.38 13.73 18.04
C VAL A 800 -6.64 15.20 18.35
N PRO A 801 -5.64 16.09 18.20
CA PRO A 801 -5.79 17.53 18.41
C PRO A 801 -6.49 18.21 17.21
N LEU A 802 -7.81 18.00 17.12
CA LEU A 802 -8.62 18.44 15.97
C LEU A 802 -8.58 19.96 15.76
N ASN A 803 -8.58 20.75 16.85
CA ASN A 803 -8.52 22.21 16.76
C ASN A 803 -7.18 22.69 16.19
N ALA A 804 -6.07 22.08 16.60
CA ALA A 804 -4.75 22.41 16.08
C ALA A 804 -4.66 22.08 14.58
N GLN A 805 -5.12 20.89 14.18
CA GLN A 805 -5.13 20.49 12.78
C GLN A 805 -6.01 21.39 11.91
N LEU A 806 -7.17 21.81 12.40
CA LEU A 806 -8.05 22.75 11.69
C LEU A 806 -7.36 24.12 11.53
N CYS A 807 -6.66 24.59 12.56
CA CYS A 807 -5.87 25.82 12.49
C CYS A 807 -4.81 25.74 11.39
N VAL A 808 -4.04 24.64 11.35
CA VAL A 808 -3.04 24.40 10.29
C VAL A 808 -3.71 24.43 8.91
N ALA A 809 -4.81 23.70 8.72
CA ALA A 809 -5.51 23.64 7.44
C ALA A 809 -5.99 25.02 6.96
N VAL A 810 -6.49 25.86 7.87
CA VAL A 810 -6.91 27.24 7.58
C VAL A 810 -5.72 28.12 7.23
N ILE A 811 -4.62 28.07 7.99
CA ILE A 811 -3.42 28.87 7.71
C ILE A 811 -2.83 28.47 6.35
N VAL A 812 -2.72 27.17 6.07
CA VAL A 812 -2.27 26.65 4.77
C VAL A 812 -3.18 27.14 3.64
N SER A 813 -4.50 27.12 3.84
CA SER A 813 -5.47 27.65 2.88
C SER A 813 -5.27 29.15 2.58
N LEU A 814 -5.03 29.95 3.61
CA LEU A 814 -4.78 31.39 3.50
C LEU A 814 -3.44 31.68 2.80
N LEU A 815 -2.39 30.91 3.10
CA LEU A 815 -1.11 31.02 2.39
C LEU A 815 -1.28 30.70 0.91
N GLY A 816 -2.15 29.76 0.55
CA GLY A 816 -2.54 29.50 -0.84
C GLY A 816 -3.04 30.74 -1.59
N CYS A 817 -3.68 31.70 -0.91
CA CYS A 817 -4.14 32.94 -1.55
C CYS A 817 -2.99 33.81 -2.06
N ILE A 818 -1.78 33.70 -1.48
CA ILE A 818 -0.58 34.41 -1.96
C ILE A 818 -0.24 33.96 -3.39
N TYR A 819 -0.46 32.69 -3.72
CA TYR A 819 -0.20 32.15 -5.06
C TYR A 819 -1.04 32.82 -6.15
N LEU A 820 -2.27 33.26 -5.83
CA LEU A 820 -3.11 34.03 -6.77
C LEU A 820 -2.51 35.39 -7.12
N GLY A 821 -1.81 36.02 -6.17
CA GLY A 821 -1.19 37.33 -6.36
C GLY A 821 0.18 37.24 -7.02
N SER A 822 1.01 36.29 -6.58
CA SER A 822 2.36 36.08 -7.14
C SER A 822 2.84 34.64 -6.90
N SER A 823 3.03 33.90 -7.98
CA SER A 823 3.67 32.58 -7.94
C SER A 823 5.12 32.68 -7.46
N THR A 824 5.85 33.75 -7.79
CA THR A 824 7.22 34.00 -7.31
C THR A 824 7.28 34.19 -5.79
N ALA A 825 6.34 34.97 -5.23
CA ALA A 825 6.27 35.19 -3.79
C ALA A 825 5.97 33.88 -3.04
N PHE A 826 5.04 33.08 -3.56
CA PHE A 826 4.75 31.78 -2.98
C PHE A 826 5.90 30.78 -3.15
N ASN A 827 6.56 30.73 -4.32
CA ASN A 827 7.72 29.86 -4.55
C ASN A 827 8.87 30.19 -3.60
N SER A 828 9.03 31.46 -3.22
CA SER A 828 10.00 31.87 -2.19
C SER A 828 9.67 31.32 -0.79
N MET A 829 8.42 30.91 -0.54
CA MET A 829 8.01 30.24 0.69
C MET A 829 8.61 28.83 0.81
N LEU A 830 8.88 28.14 -0.31
CA LEU A 830 9.57 26.84 -0.34
C LEU A 830 10.97 26.94 0.28
N SER A 831 11.74 27.93 -0.18
CA SER A 831 13.07 28.23 0.34
C SER A 831 13.00 28.78 1.78
N SER A 832 11.97 29.59 2.09
CA SER A 832 11.74 30.08 3.45
C SER A 832 11.44 28.97 4.45
N ALA A 833 10.64 27.95 4.08
CA ALA A 833 10.35 26.79 4.92
C ALA A 833 11.64 26.07 5.31
N THR A 834 12.50 25.79 4.32
CA THR A 834 13.79 25.13 4.53
C THR A 834 14.70 25.97 5.43
N THR A 835 14.79 27.29 5.19
CA THR A 835 15.64 28.19 5.98
C THR A 835 15.17 28.29 7.44
N ILE A 836 13.87 28.42 7.69
CA ILE A 836 13.33 28.50 9.06
C ILE A 836 13.53 27.18 9.82
N ASN A 837 13.31 26.04 9.16
CA ASN A 837 13.59 24.73 9.78
C ASN A 837 15.09 24.56 10.09
N ASN A 838 15.96 25.01 9.19
CA ASN A 838 17.41 25.00 9.43
C ASN A 838 17.82 25.87 10.62
N ILE A 839 17.17 27.03 10.82
CA ILE A 839 17.36 27.85 12.02
C ILE A 839 16.93 27.09 13.26
N ALA A 840 15.78 26.40 13.22
CA ALA A 840 15.29 25.59 14.33
C ALA A 840 16.22 24.41 14.68
N TYR A 841 16.89 23.79 13.70
CA TYR A 841 17.92 22.77 13.95
C TYR A 841 19.22 23.37 14.49
N LEU A 842 19.60 24.55 13.99
CA LEU A 842 20.87 25.18 14.33
C LEU A 842 20.95 25.50 15.82
N VAL A 843 19.89 26.03 16.42
CA VAL A 843 19.88 26.47 17.82
C VAL A 843 20.27 25.37 18.83
N PRO A 844 19.60 24.19 18.88
CA PRO A 844 19.97 23.13 19.81
C PRO A 844 21.34 22.51 19.50
N ILE A 845 21.67 22.30 18.23
CA ILE A 845 22.94 21.66 17.84
C ILE A 845 24.12 22.59 18.18
N PHE A 846 24.01 23.89 17.87
CA PHE A 846 25.02 24.89 18.21
C PHE A 846 25.18 25.03 19.73
N THR A 847 24.07 25.10 20.47
CA THR A 847 24.12 25.18 21.95
C THR A 847 24.85 23.97 22.53
N ASN A 848 24.61 22.77 22.00
CA ASN A 848 25.29 21.55 22.44
C ASN A 848 26.79 21.56 22.14
N VAL A 849 27.23 22.16 21.02
CA VAL A 849 28.66 22.38 20.71
C VAL A 849 29.28 23.36 21.69
N VAL A 850 28.64 24.52 21.93
CA VAL A 850 29.14 25.56 22.84
C VAL A 850 29.27 25.05 24.27
N LEU A 851 28.36 24.17 24.71
CA LEU A 851 28.39 23.55 26.03
C LEU A 851 29.28 22.30 26.10
N ASN A 852 30.07 22.03 25.07
CA ASN A 852 30.95 20.86 24.97
C ASN A 852 30.22 19.54 25.27
N ARG A 853 28.96 19.43 24.83
CA ARG A 853 28.09 18.25 24.99
C ARG A 853 27.90 17.78 26.45
N SER A 854 28.14 18.65 27.43
CA SER A 854 28.16 18.30 28.85
C SER A 854 26.78 18.24 29.52
N THR A 855 25.78 18.94 28.96
CA THR A 855 24.43 19.04 29.54
C THR A 855 23.43 18.05 28.95
N MET A 856 23.81 17.34 27.89
CA MET A 856 22.95 16.39 27.20
C MET A 856 22.96 15.01 27.88
N HIS A 857 21.79 14.47 28.17
CA HIS A 857 21.65 13.12 28.70
C HIS A 857 21.87 12.05 27.61
N HIS A 858 22.38 10.88 27.97
CA HIS A 858 22.62 9.78 27.02
C HIS A 858 21.33 8.97 26.74
N GLY A 859 20.89 8.97 25.48
CA GLY A 859 19.81 8.09 24.99
C GLY A 859 20.31 6.69 24.63
N PRO A 860 19.39 5.76 24.26
CA PRO A 860 19.77 4.45 23.69
C PRO A 860 20.73 4.53 22.49
N PHE A 861 20.63 5.59 21.71
CA PHE A 861 21.61 5.95 20.68
C PHE A 861 22.39 7.18 21.14
N CYS A 862 23.71 7.03 21.27
CA CYS A 862 24.62 8.09 21.68
C CYS A 862 25.93 7.96 20.92
N LEU A 863 26.50 9.09 20.51
CA LEU A 863 27.82 9.14 19.91
C LEU A 863 28.91 9.33 20.98
N PRO A 864 30.09 8.71 20.79
CA PRO A 864 31.28 9.05 21.56
C PRO A 864 31.60 10.54 21.43
N HIS A 865 32.17 11.14 22.48
CA HIS A 865 32.38 12.60 22.56
C HIS A 865 33.06 13.20 21.31
N ILE A 866 34.17 12.60 20.84
CA ILE A 866 34.92 13.10 19.66
C ILE A 866 34.07 13.02 18.40
N ALA A 867 33.43 11.87 18.15
CA ALA A 867 32.58 11.68 16.98
C ALA A 867 31.36 12.62 16.99
N GLY A 868 30.67 12.70 18.13
CA GLY A 868 29.50 13.56 18.29
C GLY A 868 29.83 15.06 18.20
N MET A 869 31.01 15.48 18.68
CA MET A 869 31.46 16.86 18.52
C MET A 869 31.76 17.17 17.05
N THR A 870 32.48 16.29 16.34
CA THR A 870 32.75 16.46 14.91
C THR A 870 31.46 16.53 14.08
N VAL A 871 30.52 15.61 14.32
CA VAL A 871 29.22 15.57 13.63
C VAL A 871 28.45 16.87 13.85
N ASN A 872 28.37 17.36 15.09
CA ASN A 872 27.67 18.61 15.39
C ASN A 872 28.36 19.84 14.79
N ILE A 873 29.70 19.92 14.80
CA ILE A 873 30.44 21.05 14.20
C ILE A 873 30.21 21.11 12.70
N VAL A 874 30.33 19.98 12.00
CA VAL A 874 30.08 19.91 10.55
C VAL A 874 28.63 20.30 10.25
N THR A 875 27.68 19.83 11.06
CA THR A 875 26.26 20.19 10.93
C THR A 875 26.02 21.68 11.11
N VAL A 876 26.63 22.32 12.12
CA VAL A 876 26.52 23.77 12.34
C VAL A 876 27.06 24.54 11.14
N LEU A 877 28.24 24.19 10.64
CA LEU A 877 28.83 24.84 9.47
C LEU A 877 27.94 24.69 8.22
N TRP A 878 27.38 23.50 8.02
CA TRP A 878 26.44 23.23 6.93
C TRP A 878 25.16 24.06 7.05
N LEU A 879 24.53 24.10 8.22
CA LEU A 879 23.30 24.87 8.43
C LEU A 879 23.52 26.38 8.24
N VAL A 880 24.62 26.92 8.77
CA VAL A 880 24.99 28.34 8.56
C VAL A 880 25.20 28.63 7.08
N PHE A 881 25.92 27.75 6.36
CA PHE A 881 26.12 27.86 4.93
C PHE A 881 24.77 27.86 4.17
N ALA A 882 23.90 26.88 4.44
CA ALA A 882 22.61 26.76 3.78
C ALA A 882 21.70 27.98 4.02
N ILE A 883 21.63 28.49 5.26
CA ILE A 883 20.81 29.66 5.62
C ILE A 883 21.23 30.92 4.82
N VAL A 884 22.53 31.17 4.70
CA VAL A 884 23.05 32.36 4.00
C VAL A 884 22.84 32.23 2.49
N PHE A 885 23.32 31.15 1.90
CA PHE A 885 23.35 31.03 0.44
C PHE A 885 21.97 30.79 -0.18
N PHE A 886 21.01 30.26 0.56
CA PHE A 886 19.65 30.07 0.05
C PHE A 886 18.82 31.34 0.05
N SER A 887 19.35 32.41 0.65
CA SER A 887 18.79 33.76 0.55
C SER A 887 19.31 34.51 -0.69
N PHE A 888 20.23 33.91 -1.47
CA PHE A 888 20.79 34.57 -2.66
C PHE A 888 19.79 34.51 -3.84
N PRO A 889 19.84 35.50 -4.76
CA PRO A 889 19.08 35.46 -6.00
C PRO A 889 19.47 34.27 -6.89
N PHE A 890 18.46 33.57 -7.43
CA PHE A 890 18.66 32.48 -8.39
C PHE A 890 19.08 32.95 -9.78
N TYR A 891 18.73 34.19 -10.15
CA TYR A 891 19.01 34.77 -11.47
C TYR A 891 19.48 36.22 -11.35
N MET A 892 20.33 36.64 -12.28
CA MET A 892 20.84 37.99 -12.48
C MET A 892 20.55 38.46 -13.92
N PRO A 893 20.16 39.73 -14.13
CA PRO A 893 19.85 40.74 -13.11
C PRO A 893 18.56 40.42 -12.34
N VAL A 894 18.50 40.86 -11.09
CA VAL A 894 17.31 40.68 -10.23
C VAL A 894 16.23 41.69 -10.64
N THR A 895 15.02 41.18 -10.82
CA THR A 895 13.79 41.90 -11.12
C THR A 895 12.73 41.55 -10.07
N THR A 896 11.66 42.33 -9.98
CA THR A 896 10.53 42.02 -9.07
C THR A 896 9.87 40.67 -9.38
N SER A 897 9.93 40.20 -10.64
CA SER A 897 9.34 38.92 -11.06
C SER A 897 10.21 37.69 -10.75
N ASN A 898 11.54 37.84 -10.57
CA ASN A 898 12.47 36.71 -10.34
C ASN A 898 13.26 36.78 -9.02
N MET A 899 13.02 37.80 -8.19
CA MET A 899 13.69 37.96 -6.90
C MET A 899 13.36 36.80 -5.97
N ASN A 900 14.38 36.28 -5.27
CA ASN A 900 14.20 35.35 -4.18
C ASN A 900 13.78 36.12 -2.92
N TYR A 901 12.50 36.06 -2.56
CA TYR A 901 11.93 36.79 -1.43
C TYR A 901 12.17 36.10 -0.07
N THR A 902 13.00 35.04 -0.01
CA THR A 902 13.28 34.29 1.22
C THR A 902 13.77 35.18 2.35
N CYS A 903 14.69 36.11 2.09
CA CYS A 903 15.21 37.01 3.13
C CYS A 903 14.12 37.90 3.73
N VAL A 904 13.14 38.33 2.93
CA VAL A 904 12.01 39.14 3.38
C VAL A 904 11.05 38.30 4.22
N CYS A 905 10.71 37.10 3.77
CA CYS A 905 9.84 36.18 4.49
C CYS A 905 10.44 35.76 5.84
N VAL A 906 11.72 35.35 5.85
CA VAL A 906 12.43 34.94 7.06
C VAL A 906 12.65 36.13 8.01
N GLY A 907 13.08 37.27 7.50
CA GLY A 907 13.27 38.48 8.31
C GLY A 907 11.96 38.99 8.93
N GLY A 908 10.88 39.03 8.14
CA GLY A 908 9.55 39.38 8.64
C GLY A 908 9.04 38.41 9.69
N PHE A 909 9.27 37.11 9.49
CA PHE A 909 8.93 36.08 10.47
C PHE A 909 9.68 36.28 11.80
N ILE A 910 10.99 36.48 11.77
CA ILE A 910 11.80 36.71 12.98
C ILE A 910 11.32 37.96 13.74
N ILE A 911 10.93 39.02 13.04
CA ILE A 911 10.37 40.22 13.67
C ILE A 911 9.06 39.89 14.39
N ILE A 912 8.14 39.16 13.74
CA ILE A 912 6.86 38.74 14.33
C ILE A 912 7.10 37.86 15.57
N GLU A 913 8.04 36.94 15.47
CA GLU A 913 8.46 36.04 16.55
C GLU A 913 9.00 36.82 17.77
N LEU A 914 9.86 37.81 17.54
CA LEU A 914 10.39 38.68 18.61
C LEU A 914 9.30 39.54 19.25
N ILE A 915 8.37 40.08 18.47
CA ILE A 915 7.21 40.81 18.99
C ILE A 915 6.34 39.87 19.84
N TRP A 916 6.12 38.64 19.38
CA TRP A 916 5.33 37.65 20.11
C TRP A 916 6.01 37.25 21.43
N TRP A 917 7.34 37.14 21.46
CA TRP A 917 8.09 36.93 22.69
C TRP A 917 7.87 38.07 23.71
N LEU A 918 7.83 39.32 23.28
CA LEU A 918 7.57 40.45 24.19
C LEU A 918 6.18 40.38 24.84
N ILE A 919 5.20 39.80 24.14
CA ILE A 919 3.81 39.68 24.60
C ILE A 919 3.63 38.43 25.48
N ALA A 920 4.08 37.27 25.01
CA ALA A 920 3.79 35.96 25.61
C ALA A 920 4.94 35.36 26.42
N GLY A 921 6.18 35.85 26.26
CA GLY A 921 7.38 35.25 26.83
C GLY A 921 7.38 35.16 28.36
N LYS A 922 6.78 36.13 29.05
CA LYS A 922 6.61 36.08 30.53
C LYS A 922 5.70 34.93 30.97
N ARG A 923 4.65 34.63 30.21
CA ARG A 923 3.73 33.53 30.50
C ARG A 923 4.41 32.19 30.20
N TYR A 924 5.00 32.07 29.01
CA TYR A 924 5.74 30.89 28.59
C TYR A 924 6.87 30.52 29.57
N SER A 925 7.66 31.51 29.99
CA SER A 925 8.77 31.30 30.95
C SER A 925 8.30 30.71 32.28
N LYS A 926 7.11 31.10 32.77
CA LYS A 926 6.53 30.52 34.00
C LYS A 926 6.15 29.05 33.79
N THR A 927 5.57 28.71 32.65
CA THR A 927 5.21 27.33 32.30
C THR A 927 6.44 26.43 32.24
N VAL A 928 7.50 26.88 31.54
CA VAL A 928 8.76 26.16 31.42
C VAL A 928 9.45 25.99 32.79
N GLN A 929 9.46 27.03 33.63
CA GLN A 929 10.01 26.94 34.99
C GLN A 929 9.25 25.94 35.85
N LYS A 930 7.92 25.95 35.78
CA LYS A 930 7.07 25.02 36.55
C LYS A 930 7.30 23.56 36.13
N ALA A 931 7.35 23.27 34.83
CA ALA A 931 7.64 21.92 34.32
C ALA A 931 8.99 21.40 34.85
N ARG A 932 10.00 22.27 34.94
CA ARG A 932 11.33 21.93 35.44
C ARG A 932 11.38 21.72 36.96
N GLU A 933 10.59 22.45 37.73
CA GLU A 933 10.43 22.22 39.17
C GLU A 933 9.75 20.86 39.44
N GLU A 934 8.77 20.50 38.62
CA GLU A 934 8.11 19.19 38.66
C GLU A 934 9.09 18.06 38.30
N GLU A 935 9.93 18.23 37.27
CA GLU A 935 11.01 17.30 36.89
C GLU A 935 11.98 17.05 38.05
N ASN A 936 12.48 18.12 38.70
CA ASN A 936 13.38 17.99 39.85
C ASN A 936 12.72 17.24 41.02
N ASN A 937 11.43 17.49 41.28
CA ASN A 937 10.69 16.82 42.35
C ASN A 937 10.44 15.32 42.05
N VAL A 938 10.30 14.94 40.79
CA VAL A 938 10.18 13.54 40.37
C VAL A 938 11.53 12.82 40.51
N MET A 939 12.64 13.44 40.07
CA MET A 939 13.99 12.88 40.19
C MET A 939 14.37 12.58 41.66
N VAL A 940 14.10 13.52 42.57
CA VAL A 940 14.34 13.33 44.02
C VAL A 940 13.53 12.16 44.59
N ARG A 941 12.30 11.94 44.11
CA ARG A 941 11.46 10.80 44.55
C ARG A 941 11.93 9.45 44.03
N VAL A 942 12.54 9.41 42.84
CA VAL A 942 13.07 8.17 42.25
C VAL A 942 14.37 7.76 42.95
N ASP A 943 15.27 8.70 43.25
CA ASP A 943 16.50 8.42 44.02
C ASP A 943 16.19 7.95 45.44
N SER A 944 15.15 8.50 46.09
CA SER A 944 14.73 8.07 47.43
C SER A 944 14.09 6.66 47.50
N LYS A 945 13.76 6.05 46.35
CA LYS A 945 13.22 4.69 46.25
C LYS A 945 14.25 3.64 45.82
N ASN A 946 15.42 4.08 45.35
CA ASN A 946 16.54 3.23 44.94
C ASN A 946 17.70 3.24 45.96
N LEU A 947 17.55 3.98 47.06
CA LEU A 947 18.30 3.87 48.31
C LEU A 947 17.48 3.05 49.31
#